data_AF-D8PTH0-F1
#
_entry.id   AF-D8PTH0-F1
#
_cell.length_a   1.000
_cell.length_b   1.000
_cell.length_c   1.000
_cell.angle_alpha   90.00
_cell.angle_beta   90.00
_cell.angle_gamma   90.00
#
_symmetry.space_group_name_H-M   'P 1'
#
loop_
_entity.id
_entity.type
_entity.pdbx_description
1 polymer ?
#
loop_
_entity_poly.entity_id
_entity_poly.type
_entity_poly.pdbx_seq_one_letter_code
_entity_poly.pdbx_strand_id
1 'polypeptide(L)'
;MARKSKKKSSRASTSQSAQSSSSTAAQASSSTAAQASSATAAQTSSATAAQSSSSQASQPSSSRAATSSTLKTAEPSSSQPAQASSSASSQRSRKSTSRTSFRLPEEQYYHEIPRAVLEKYQASPSHHLVEGARPFPCTGALAQCIDYYDIGTRTLEKRSIDRAYVVKDLYRDASNPLEVIELEGKLAGLEQHATHIFEDIHNSVTKGKLTLARADLDEVRKYLFLVHFRRQVLGLSYHDKNRPEDVALRKRFAQYGEVNGLQTPIDTWLHLLRYLLETSMDKIDAVGAAWMGEQSMDSLLDNFGIDCDFAIDYFPAINFELQNQAYFVGFWEAAETDEFVLTPGAFGYWEGCLSTHPEFHLHRVFVISPRLAIVLRSDYMREGVGFGRYRERACSTLLDLPVSPPDIDFAKAGHDVVVDGEVAFTFRTANDYDPAIRRKRDRFTMKIHKLTPEQTLAVNAATLRSTRPDEALTFTSRSMVVRTLRHYMHRTPICMDMCWESYRTLADRLARPFAPDTPSLARIGSFPHEETFHWLMDLVYEITRPTEPLPLYMCGTATVRRLFRPTDARGTVLAEQCGHYADKLVEHFSSQPVAKSAIHRRDEKEWYRPHTLDYDSSLKLTDTARPLLRKVVPACVCSAKSSLVDKILEVAVLVRFLDLIVKSPQLVAAFRLRCPSLFRWMHLCPHPTRNPKDCLDYPYDADWPPVHRDIRKKFDDLWKGMLRGEITFPNRYERGQALHKYAERMWKTPAIEGPITMAFALNMPVMGARMVKEYFPDKPPGFQERPTARPRRNQSLEAGDVIMRAITEFIQSMGFQLFDEDGPHPDPKMAKMRQYANDLLTYGYLDFLARMRPDILEGIVKPHWSTFIEEYDGYTDI
;
A
#
# COMPACT_ATOMS: atom_id res chain seq x y z
N MET A 1 13.92 14.94 63.69
CA MET A 1 14.36 14.45 65.03
C MET A 1 15.14 13.15 64.83
N ALA A 2 16.23 12.95 65.60
CA ALA A 2 17.20 11.82 65.62
C ALA A 2 18.05 11.62 64.33
N ARG A 3 19.33 12.07 64.20
CA ARG A 3 20.62 11.68 64.85
C ARG A 3 20.89 10.16 64.74
N LYS A 4 22.04 9.64 64.23
CA LYS A 4 23.45 10.05 64.43
C LYS A 4 24.43 9.18 63.59
N SER A 5 25.52 9.81 63.09
CA SER A 5 26.95 9.36 63.07
C SER A 5 27.38 8.24 62.10
N LYS A 6 28.56 8.20 61.42
CA LYS A 6 29.91 8.76 61.72
C LYS A 6 30.88 8.58 60.50
N LYS A 7 31.75 9.60 60.26
CA LYS A 7 33.23 9.63 59.95
C LYS A 7 33.91 8.43 59.24
N LYS A 8 34.87 8.54 58.29
CA LYS A 8 36.16 9.32 58.12
C LYS A 8 36.66 9.01 56.66
N SER A 9 37.06 9.92 55.77
CA SER A 9 38.27 10.78 55.63
C SER A 9 39.59 10.13 55.15
N SER A 10 40.16 10.78 54.11
CA SER A 10 41.56 10.83 53.59
C SER A 10 41.88 9.89 52.40
N ARG A 11 42.65 10.28 51.37
CA ARG A 11 43.58 11.41 51.18
C ARG A 11 43.97 11.60 49.69
N ALA A 12 44.13 12.87 49.29
CA ALA A 12 45.13 13.47 48.38
C ALA A 12 45.32 12.99 46.91
N SER A 13 45.16 13.95 45.99
CA SER A 13 46.14 14.20 44.92
C SER A 13 46.33 15.70 44.74
N THR A 14 47.61 16.11 44.69
CA THR A 14 48.09 17.49 44.60
C THR A 14 48.36 17.86 43.14
N SER A 15 48.04 19.12 42.85
CA SER A 15 48.26 19.93 41.65
C SER A 15 49.65 19.95 41.03
N GLN A 16 49.71 20.22 39.71
CA GLN A 16 50.63 21.14 39.01
C GLN A 16 49.97 21.51 37.66
N SER A 17 49.49 22.75 37.45
CA SER A 17 50.17 23.91 36.81
C SER A 17 50.57 23.66 35.34
N ALA A 18 50.45 24.54 34.36
CA ALA A 18 49.88 25.88 34.15
C ALA A 18 50.17 26.22 32.66
N GLN A 19 49.31 26.99 31.99
CA GLN A 19 49.60 27.94 30.89
C GLN A 19 48.23 28.46 30.40
N SER A 20 47.80 29.70 30.73
CA SER A 20 48.05 30.97 30.01
C SER A 20 47.78 30.84 28.50
N SER A 21 46.92 31.62 27.84
CA SER A 21 46.51 33.00 28.08
C SER A 21 45.43 33.41 27.06
N SER A 22 44.56 34.37 27.47
CA SER A 22 44.00 35.51 26.71
C SER A 22 43.26 35.25 25.38
N SER A 23 42.15 35.87 25.02
CA SER A 23 41.44 37.09 25.50
C SER A 23 40.15 37.18 24.63
N THR A 24 38.96 37.39 25.20
CA THR A 24 38.26 38.72 25.32
C THR A 24 37.68 39.15 23.98
N ALA A 25 36.43 39.61 23.79
CA ALA A 25 35.32 40.17 24.58
C ALA A 25 34.10 40.19 23.59
N ALA A 26 32.85 40.53 23.88
CA ALA A 26 32.06 41.04 25.00
C ALA A 26 30.60 40.86 24.54
N GLN A 27 29.70 40.28 25.35
CA GLN A 27 28.83 40.93 26.33
C GLN A 27 27.88 42.00 25.78
N ALA A 28 26.57 41.77 25.94
CA ALA A 28 25.69 42.45 26.92
C ALA A 28 24.23 42.04 26.62
N SER A 29 23.52 41.22 27.40
CA SER A 29 22.93 41.43 28.74
C SER A 29 21.76 42.43 28.79
N SER A 30 20.56 41.94 29.13
CA SER A 30 19.82 42.39 30.33
C SER A 30 18.49 41.65 30.50
N SER A 31 18.38 40.94 31.62
CA SER A 31 17.16 40.48 32.28
C SER A 31 16.51 41.61 33.09
N THR A 32 15.18 41.64 33.21
CA THR A 32 14.52 42.25 34.39
C THR A 32 13.24 41.48 34.70
N ALA A 33 13.08 41.13 35.98
CA ALA A 33 11.92 40.48 36.58
C ALA A 33 11.32 41.42 37.64
N ALA A 34 9.98 41.48 37.71
CA ALA A 34 9.12 41.92 38.82
C ALA A 34 7.72 42.16 38.24
N GLN A 35 6.56 42.02 38.90
CA GLN A 35 6.14 41.56 40.22
C GLN A 35 4.60 41.42 40.10
N ALA A 36 4.02 40.45 40.79
CA ALA A 36 2.57 40.29 40.90
C ALA A 36 1.98 41.32 41.87
N SER A 37 0.77 41.81 41.58
CA SER A 37 -0.04 42.59 42.52
C SER A 37 -1.51 42.20 42.38
N SER A 38 -2.03 41.60 43.43
CA SER A 38 -3.45 41.35 43.71
C SER A 38 -4.11 42.61 44.29
N ALA A 39 -5.32 42.97 43.83
CA ALA A 39 -6.22 43.84 44.57
C ALA A 39 -7.69 43.52 44.30
N THR A 40 -8.39 43.22 45.39
CA THR A 40 -9.81 42.99 45.59
C THR A 40 -10.53 44.34 45.76
N ALA A 41 -11.77 44.50 45.25
CA ALA A 41 -12.95 44.99 45.99
C ALA A 41 -14.10 45.58 45.12
N ALA A 42 -15.31 45.09 45.44
CA ALA A 42 -16.57 45.80 45.67
C ALA A 42 -17.43 46.44 44.54
N GLN A 43 -18.59 45.79 44.34
CA GLN A 43 -19.98 46.32 44.43
C GLN A 43 -20.29 47.75 43.95
N THR A 44 -21.24 47.90 43.00
CA THR A 44 -22.64 48.31 43.29
C THR A 44 -23.48 48.50 42.00
N SER A 45 -24.70 47.96 42.06
CA SER A 45 -25.99 48.37 41.45
C SER A 45 -26.05 49.48 40.39
N SER A 46 -26.82 49.29 39.32
CA SER A 46 -28.21 49.77 39.20
C SER A 46 -28.76 49.66 37.77
N ALA A 47 -30.08 49.53 37.71
CA ALA A 47 -30.90 49.24 36.55
C ALA A 47 -31.09 50.45 35.62
N THR A 48 -31.33 50.19 34.34
CA THR A 48 -32.27 51.01 33.56
C THR A 48 -32.95 50.16 32.48
N ALA A 49 -34.27 50.14 32.54
CA ALA A 49 -35.16 49.54 31.56
C ALA A 49 -35.26 50.43 30.30
N ALA A 50 -35.41 49.81 29.14
CA ALA A 50 -36.07 50.44 27.99
C ALA A 50 -36.83 49.37 27.20
N GLN A 51 -38.14 49.55 27.18
CA GLN A 51 -39.13 48.80 26.41
C GLN A 51 -39.16 49.31 24.96
N SER A 52 -39.34 48.40 24.01
CA SER A 52 -40.12 48.60 22.77
C SER A 52 -40.32 47.20 22.13
N SER A 53 -41.49 46.55 22.27
CA SER A 53 -42.61 46.56 21.30
C SER A 53 -42.13 46.43 19.84
N SER A 54 -42.62 45.55 18.96
CA SER A 54 -43.73 44.59 18.95
C SER A 54 -43.78 44.03 17.52
N SER A 55 -43.92 42.72 17.32
CA SER A 55 -44.70 42.15 16.21
C SER A 55 -44.84 40.64 16.36
N GLN A 56 -46.08 40.23 16.60
CA GLN A 56 -46.61 38.87 16.70
C GLN A 56 -46.72 38.17 15.33
N ALA A 57 -46.98 36.85 15.41
CA ALA A 57 -47.58 35.92 14.44
C ALA A 57 -46.60 34.79 14.06
N SER A 58 -46.85 33.48 14.22
CA SER A 58 -48.00 32.70 14.70
C SER A 58 -47.49 31.28 15.01
N GLN A 59 -47.93 30.67 16.11
CA GLN A 59 -47.87 29.21 16.30
C GLN A 59 -48.98 28.52 15.49
N PRO A 60 -48.89 27.20 15.30
CA PRO A 60 -49.79 26.37 16.11
C PRO A 60 -49.11 25.15 16.74
N SER A 61 -49.50 24.91 17.98
CA SER A 61 -49.36 23.69 18.76
C SER A 61 -50.30 22.58 18.26
N SER A 62 -49.85 21.32 18.29
CA SER A 62 -50.73 20.21 18.67
C SER A 62 -49.95 19.05 19.29
N SER A 63 -50.16 18.87 20.59
CA SER A 63 -49.88 17.68 21.38
C SER A 63 -50.91 16.58 21.08
N ARG A 64 -50.49 15.31 21.03
CA ARG A 64 -51.31 14.20 21.56
C ARG A 64 -50.48 12.95 21.85
N ALA A 65 -50.45 12.57 23.11
CA ALA A 65 -50.11 11.22 23.56
C ALA A 65 -51.37 10.34 23.53
N ALA A 66 -51.21 9.05 23.22
CA ALA A 66 -51.61 7.92 24.09
C ALA A 66 -51.84 6.60 23.32
N THR A 67 -51.26 5.55 23.91
CA THR A 67 -51.79 4.19 24.12
C THR A 67 -51.68 3.09 23.05
N SER A 68 -51.20 1.97 23.59
CA SER A 68 -51.01 0.61 23.12
C SER A 68 -52.28 -0.13 22.70
N SER A 69 -52.15 -1.07 21.76
CA SER A 69 -52.86 -2.35 21.86
C SER A 69 -52.14 -3.46 21.07
N THR A 70 -51.91 -4.54 21.80
CA THR A 70 -51.38 -5.86 21.48
C THR A 70 -52.33 -6.67 20.58
N LEU A 71 -51.81 -7.52 19.66
CA LEU A 71 -52.00 -8.98 19.59
C LEU A 71 -51.80 -9.59 18.17
N LYS A 72 -50.86 -10.56 18.14
CA LYS A 72 -50.89 -11.92 17.57
C LYS A 72 -50.82 -12.22 16.05
N THR A 73 -49.64 -12.75 15.69
CA THR A 73 -49.34 -14.08 15.09
C THR A 73 -50.22 -14.64 13.97
N ALA A 74 -49.59 -14.96 12.83
CA ALA A 74 -49.45 -16.33 12.32
C ALA A 74 -48.42 -16.40 11.16
N GLU A 75 -47.64 -17.48 11.14
CA GLU A 75 -46.64 -17.89 10.14
C GLU A 75 -47.27 -18.32 8.80
N PRO A 76 -46.53 -18.34 7.67
CA PRO A 76 -46.98 -18.96 6.43
C PRO A 76 -46.27 -20.29 6.14
N SER A 77 -47.03 -21.28 5.66
CA SER A 77 -46.53 -22.53 5.09
C SER A 77 -46.75 -22.58 3.57
N SER A 78 -45.73 -23.10 2.91
CA SER A 78 -45.62 -23.73 1.57
C SER A 78 -46.93 -23.99 0.81
N SER A 79 -47.02 -23.81 -0.51
CA SER A 79 -46.37 -24.70 -1.51
C SER A 79 -46.79 -24.30 -2.94
N GLN A 80 -45.87 -24.50 -3.90
CA GLN A 80 -46.07 -24.53 -5.36
C GLN A 80 -46.67 -25.91 -5.80
N PRO A 81 -46.78 -26.26 -7.10
CA PRO A 81 -47.47 -25.62 -8.24
C PRO A 81 -48.30 -26.66 -9.06
N ALA A 82 -49.00 -26.23 -10.13
CA ALA A 82 -48.99 -26.84 -11.49
C ALA A 82 -50.23 -26.51 -12.35
N GLN A 83 -49.96 -26.13 -13.61
CA GLN A 83 -50.62 -26.48 -14.90
C GLN A 83 -52.16 -26.25 -15.02
N ALA A 84 -52.75 -25.80 -16.15
CA ALA A 84 -52.43 -25.95 -17.56
C ALA A 84 -53.18 -24.93 -18.44
N SER A 85 -52.61 -24.70 -19.62
CA SER A 85 -53.18 -24.31 -20.92
C SER A 85 -54.67 -23.96 -21.08
N SER A 86 -54.95 -22.84 -21.77
CA SER A 86 -55.81 -22.87 -22.97
C SER A 86 -55.60 -21.65 -23.87
N SER A 87 -55.58 -21.94 -25.16
CA SER A 87 -55.48 -21.06 -26.32
C SER A 87 -56.82 -20.47 -26.72
N ALA A 88 -56.89 -19.19 -27.12
CA ALA A 88 -57.83 -18.73 -28.15
C ALA A 88 -57.44 -17.36 -28.71
N SER A 89 -57.33 -17.31 -30.03
CA SER A 89 -57.16 -16.16 -30.90
C SER A 89 -58.36 -15.21 -30.89
N SER A 90 -58.12 -13.89 -30.85
CA SER A 90 -58.98 -12.94 -31.57
C SER A 90 -58.29 -11.61 -31.83
N GLN A 91 -58.17 -11.26 -33.11
CA GLN A 91 -57.74 -9.97 -33.61
C GLN A 91 -58.80 -8.90 -33.28
N ARG A 92 -58.40 -7.81 -32.62
CA ARG A 92 -59.12 -6.52 -32.74
C ARG A 92 -58.20 -5.34 -32.43
N SER A 93 -57.97 -4.55 -33.49
CA SER A 93 -57.68 -3.11 -33.52
C SER A 93 -56.97 -2.49 -32.30
N ARG A 94 -55.64 -2.33 -32.39
CA ARG A 94 -54.87 -1.49 -31.47
C ARG A 94 -54.68 -0.10 -32.08
N LYS A 95 -55.41 0.88 -31.52
CA LYS A 95 -55.00 2.29 -31.51
C LYS A 95 -53.59 2.35 -30.89
N SER A 96 -52.68 3.04 -31.57
CA SER A 96 -51.32 3.31 -31.12
C SER A 96 -51.35 4.19 -29.87
N THR A 97 -51.34 3.58 -28.69
CA THR A 97 -50.82 4.23 -27.49
C THR A 97 -49.30 4.20 -27.58
N SER A 98 -48.70 5.35 -27.82
CA SER A 98 -47.26 5.56 -27.66
C SER A 98 -46.90 5.29 -26.19
N ARG A 99 -46.56 4.04 -25.89
CA ARG A 99 -45.85 3.68 -24.68
C ARG A 99 -44.52 4.43 -24.74
N THR A 100 -44.43 5.53 -23.99
CA THR A 100 -43.15 6.10 -23.55
C THR A 100 -42.43 4.99 -22.81
N SER A 101 -41.59 4.23 -23.53
CA SER A 101 -40.68 3.31 -22.87
C SER A 101 -39.74 4.20 -22.06
N PHE A 102 -39.88 4.16 -20.74
CA PHE A 102 -38.86 4.66 -19.83
C PHE A 102 -37.55 4.01 -20.25
N ARG A 103 -36.71 4.75 -20.99
CA ARG A 103 -35.34 4.34 -21.23
C ARG A 103 -34.70 4.37 -19.85
N LEU A 104 -34.22 3.22 -19.41
CA LEU A 104 -33.34 3.18 -18.26
C LEU A 104 -32.19 4.16 -18.54
N PRO A 105 -31.81 5.02 -17.58
CA PRO A 105 -30.67 5.90 -17.74
C PRO A 105 -29.46 5.13 -18.25
N GLU A 106 -28.71 5.72 -19.19
CA GLU A 106 -27.47 5.12 -19.68
C GLU A 106 -26.52 4.83 -18.53
N GLU A 107 -25.74 3.74 -18.63
CA GLU A 107 -24.71 3.39 -17.65
C GLU A 107 -23.82 4.60 -17.38
N GLN A 108 -23.66 4.94 -16.09
CA GLN A 108 -22.86 6.10 -15.71
C GLN A 108 -21.45 5.67 -15.35
N TYR A 109 -20.51 6.52 -15.76
CA TYR A 109 -19.08 6.27 -15.64
C TYR A 109 -18.48 7.39 -14.81
N TYR A 110 -17.87 7.01 -13.69
CA TYR A 110 -17.21 7.94 -12.79
C TYR A 110 -15.70 7.70 -12.81
N HIS A 111 -14.88 8.76 -12.84
CA HIS A 111 -13.43 8.61 -12.84
C HIS A 111 -12.85 8.63 -11.42
N GLU A 112 -12.19 7.55 -11.00
CA GLU A 112 -11.49 7.47 -9.72
C GLU A 112 -10.43 8.58 -9.58
N ILE A 113 -9.77 8.92 -10.69
CA ILE A 113 -8.87 10.07 -10.80
C ILE A 113 -9.56 11.15 -11.63
N PRO A 114 -9.61 12.40 -11.18
CA PRO A 114 -10.34 13.47 -11.87
C PRO A 114 -9.90 13.62 -13.33
N ARG A 115 -10.86 13.86 -14.22
CA ARG A 115 -10.57 13.93 -15.66
C ARG A 115 -9.54 15.03 -15.97
N ALA A 116 -9.69 16.19 -15.33
CA ALA A 116 -8.77 17.32 -15.48
C ALA A 116 -7.32 16.97 -15.11
N VAL A 117 -7.11 16.06 -14.17
CA VAL A 117 -5.78 15.55 -13.78
C VAL A 117 -5.25 14.63 -14.88
N LEU A 118 -6.06 13.68 -15.36
CA LEU A 118 -5.68 12.77 -16.45
C LEU A 118 -5.33 13.52 -17.74
N GLU A 119 -6.00 14.64 -18.01
CA GLU A 119 -5.70 15.50 -19.15
C GLU A 119 -4.29 16.09 -19.10
N LYS A 120 -3.72 16.32 -17.91
CA LYS A 120 -2.32 16.75 -17.76
C LYS A 120 -1.32 15.62 -18.03
N TYR A 121 -1.77 14.37 -18.08
CA TYR A 121 -0.95 13.19 -18.37
C TYR A 121 -1.02 12.73 -19.83
N GLN A 122 -1.67 13.50 -20.70
CA GLN A 122 -1.67 13.20 -22.13
C GLN A 122 -0.24 13.21 -22.66
N ALA A 123 0.12 12.18 -23.41
CA ALA A 123 1.37 12.19 -24.14
C ALA A 123 1.36 13.42 -25.05
N SER A 124 2.32 14.33 -24.88
CA SER A 124 2.46 15.48 -25.77
C SER A 124 2.37 14.99 -27.22
N PRO A 125 1.66 15.71 -28.12
CA PRO A 125 1.61 15.39 -29.55
C PRO A 125 3.01 15.57 -30.14
N SER A 126 3.89 14.62 -29.82
CA SER A 126 5.22 14.51 -30.33
C SER A 126 5.06 14.05 -31.76
N HIS A 127 5.58 14.86 -32.68
CA HIS A 127 5.51 14.82 -34.14
C HIS A 127 6.03 13.52 -34.82
N HIS A 128 6.08 12.39 -34.10
CA HIS A 128 6.51 11.10 -34.63
C HIS A 128 5.31 10.23 -35.00
N LEU A 129 4.63 10.62 -36.07
CA LEU A 129 3.97 9.67 -36.97
C LEU A 129 5.06 8.78 -37.59
N VAL A 130 5.46 7.73 -36.87
CA VAL A 130 6.20 6.62 -37.46
C VAL A 130 5.17 5.64 -38.00
N GLU A 131 5.18 5.50 -39.33
CA GLU A 131 4.39 4.57 -40.14
C GLU A 131 4.51 3.13 -39.61
N GLY A 132 3.37 2.45 -39.45
CA GLY A 132 3.35 0.98 -39.47
C GLY A 132 2.49 0.28 -38.41
N ALA A 133 2.14 0.94 -37.30
CA ALA A 133 1.16 0.37 -36.37
C ALA A 133 -0.24 0.58 -36.95
N ARG A 134 -1.00 -0.51 -37.21
CA ARG A 134 -2.43 -0.37 -37.53
C ARG A 134 -3.07 0.46 -36.42
N PRO A 135 -3.55 1.68 -36.70
CA PRO A 135 -4.21 2.48 -35.69
C PRO A 135 -5.41 1.67 -35.22
N PHE A 136 -5.50 1.41 -33.91
CA PHE A 136 -6.84 1.29 -33.35
C PHE A 136 -7.59 2.53 -33.82
N PRO A 137 -8.75 2.41 -34.47
CA PRO A 137 -9.48 3.58 -34.94
C PRO A 137 -9.96 4.32 -33.69
N CYS A 138 -9.12 5.21 -33.17
CA CYS A 138 -9.54 6.39 -32.42
C CYS A 138 -10.12 7.36 -33.46
N THR A 139 -11.12 6.89 -34.22
CA THR A 139 -11.77 7.63 -35.30
C THR A 139 -12.84 8.51 -34.69
N GLY A 140 -12.39 9.68 -34.24
CA GLY A 140 -13.17 10.78 -33.69
C GLY A 140 -12.18 11.86 -33.21
N ALA A 141 -12.51 13.13 -33.41
CA ALA A 141 -11.62 14.28 -33.18
C ALA A 141 -10.77 14.13 -31.89
N LEU A 142 -9.47 13.89 -32.07
CA LEU A 142 -8.41 13.86 -31.06
C LEU A 142 -8.79 13.14 -29.75
N ALA A 143 -8.99 11.82 -29.80
CA ALA A 143 -9.14 11.02 -28.59
C ALA A 143 -7.91 11.25 -27.67
N GLN A 144 -8.16 11.94 -26.57
CA GLN A 144 -7.18 12.21 -25.52
C GLN A 144 -6.80 10.86 -24.88
N CYS A 145 -5.56 10.43 -25.11
CA CYS A 145 -5.05 9.14 -24.64
C CYS A 145 -3.87 9.34 -23.69
N ILE A 146 -3.76 8.43 -22.72
CA ILE A 146 -2.65 8.37 -21.75
C ILE A 146 -1.91 7.03 -21.89
N ASP A 147 -0.62 7.03 -21.57
CA ASP A 147 0.14 5.79 -21.38
C ASP A 147 -0.33 5.15 -20.06
N TYR A 148 -0.96 3.98 -20.14
CA TYR A 148 -1.59 3.27 -19.03
C TYR A 148 -0.89 1.92 -18.85
N TYR A 149 -0.24 1.72 -17.72
CA TYR A 149 0.37 0.45 -17.35
C TYR A 149 -0.46 -0.26 -16.30
N ASP A 150 -1.12 -1.35 -16.69
CA ASP A 150 -1.84 -2.23 -15.79
C ASP A 150 -0.84 -3.12 -15.04
N ILE A 151 -0.75 -2.96 -13.71
CA ILE A 151 0.28 -3.60 -12.89
C ILE A 151 0.02 -5.10 -12.74
N GLY A 152 -1.25 -5.50 -12.65
CA GLY A 152 -1.65 -6.90 -12.45
C GLY A 152 -1.41 -7.74 -13.69
N THR A 153 -1.80 -7.23 -14.86
CA THR A 153 -1.60 -7.90 -16.15
C THR A 153 -0.21 -7.66 -16.74
N ARG A 154 0.54 -6.68 -16.21
CA ARG A 154 1.85 -6.22 -16.72
C ARG A 154 1.77 -5.74 -18.18
N THR A 155 0.67 -5.08 -18.52
CA THR A 155 0.43 -4.59 -19.88
C THR A 155 0.51 -3.08 -19.95
N LEU A 156 1.39 -2.58 -20.82
CA LEU A 156 1.44 -1.17 -21.20
C LEU A 156 0.60 -0.98 -22.46
N GLU A 157 -0.43 -0.14 -22.36
CA GLU A 157 -1.35 0.23 -23.42
C GLU A 157 -1.57 1.75 -23.47
N LYS A 158 -2.09 2.25 -24.59
CA LYS A 158 -2.65 3.60 -24.66
C LYS A 158 -4.15 3.50 -24.45
N ARG A 159 -4.66 4.16 -23.41
CA ARG A 159 -6.09 4.14 -23.08
C ARG A 159 -6.66 5.54 -23.21
N SER A 160 -7.88 5.65 -23.75
CA SER A 160 -8.60 6.93 -23.79
C SER A 160 -8.92 7.38 -22.37
N ILE A 161 -8.86 8.68 -22.09
CA ILE A 161 -9.19 9.24 -20.78
C ILE A 161 -10.57 8.78 -20.33
N ASP A 162 -11.58 8.82 -21.22
CA ASP A 162 -12.97 8.40 -20.95
C ASP A 162 -13.13 6.92 -20.52
N ARG A 163 -12.07 6.10 -20.62
CA ARG A 163 -12.07 4.69 -20.21
C ARG A 163 -11.03 4.37 -19.13
N ALA A 164 -10.13 5.31 -18.84
CA ALA A 164 -9.09 5.12 -17.85
C ALA A 164 -9.63 5.45 -16.45
N TYR A 165 -9.32 4.59 -15.48
CA TYR A 165 -9.69 4.78 -14.08
C TYR A 165 -11.20 4.94 -13.85
N VAL A 166 -12.02 4.27 -14.66
CA VAL A 166 -13.48 4.41 -14.61
C VAL A 166 -14.11 3.36 -13.70
N VAL A 167 -15.00 3.81 -12.82
CA VAL A 167 -15.89 3.02 -11.97
C VAL A 167 -17.32 3.22 -12.45
N LYS A 168 -18.06 2.14 -12.69
CA LYS A 168 -19.45 2.22 -13.17
C LYS A 168 -20.44 2.37 -12.02
N ASP A 169 -21.46 3.21 -12.22
CA ASP A 169 -22.66 3.33 -11.37
C ASP A 169 -22.38 3.52 -9.86
N LEU A 170 -21.31 4.23 -9.51
CA LEU A 170 -20.81 4.33 -8.14
C LEU A 170 -21.78 5.00 -7.16
N TYR A 171 -22.47 6.05 -7.61
CA TYR A 171 -23.35 6.89 -6.78
C TYR A 171 -24.82 6.71 -7.12
N ARG A 172 -25.16 5.60 -7.76
CA ARG A 172 -26.53 5.32 -8.19
C ARG A 172 -27.41 5.08 -6.96
N ASP A 173 -28.23 6.06 -6.61
CA ASP A 173 -29.18 5.94 -5.51
C ASP A 173 -30.43 5.16 -5.97
N ALA A 174 -30.42 3.84 -5.72
CA ALA A 174 -31.56 2.98 -6.03
C ALA A 174 -32.79 3.29 -5.16
N SER A 175 -32.60 3.98 -4.02
CA SER A 175 -33.67 4.35 -3.09
C SER A 175 -34.42 5.61 -3.55
N ASN A 176 -33.79 6.47 -4.36
CA ASN A 176 -34.40 7.66 -4.97
C ASN A 176 -34.52 7.53 -6.50
N PRO A 177 -35.53 6.81 -7.02
CA PRO A 177 -35.68 6.56 -8.45
C PRO A 177 -36.00 7.81 -9.29
N LEU A 178 -36.39 8.92 -8.65
CA LEU A 178 -36.70 10.18 -9.34
C LEU A 178 -35.44 11.01 -9.61
N GLU A 179 -34.43 10.92 -8.74
CA GLU A 179 -33.18 11.67 -8.86
C GLU A 179 -31.97 10.78 -8.64
N VAL A 180 -31.90 9.69 -9.39
CA VAL A 180 -30.81 8.68 -9.32
C VAL A 180 -29.41 9.29 -9.48
N ILE A 181 -29.31 10.49 -10.06
CA ILE A 181 -28.08 11.18 -10.48
C ILE A 181 -27.84 12.48 -9.66
N GLU A 182 -28.62 12.73 -8.61
CA GLU A 182 -28.55 13.98 -7.82
C GLU A 182 -27.14 14.25 -7.27
N LEU A 183 -26.56 13.25 -6.60
CA LEU A 183 -25.25 13.36 -5.96
C LEU A 183 -24.12 13.48 -6.99
N GLU A 184 -24.26 12.81 -8.13
CA GLU A 184 -23.32 12.91 -9.23
C GLU A 184 -23.24 14.34 -9.77
N GLY A 185 -24.40 14.99 -9.97
CA GLY A 185 -24.44 16.40 -10.40
C GLY A 185 -23.76 17.34 -9.41
N LYS A 186 -23.97 17.12 -8.10
CA LYS A 186 -23.34 17.91 -7.03
C LYS A 186 -21.83 17.68 -6.96
N LEU A 187 -21.37 16.43 -7.11
CA LEU A 187 -19.95 16.08 -7.16
C LEU A 187 -19.27 16.66 -8.40
N ALA A 188 -19.92 16.58 -9.56
CA ALA A 188 -19.41 17.17 -10.79
C ALA A 188 -19.26 18.69 -10.67
N GLY A 189 -20.21 19.39 -10.03
CA GLY A 189 -20.08 20.81 -9.73
C GLY A 189 -18.89 21.13 -8.83
N LEU A 190 -18.70 20.36 -7.75
CA LEU A 190 -17.55 20.52 -6.85
C LEU A 190 -16.21 20.22 -7.57
N GLU A 191 -16.17 19.18 -8.39
CA GLU A 191 -15.00 18.83 -9.21
C GLU A 191 -14.67 19.92 -10.24
N GLN A 192 -15.68 20.51 -10.87
CA GLN A 192 -15.50 21.61 -11.81
C GLN A 192 -14.87 22.83 -11.13
N HIS A 193 -15.37 23.22 -9.94
CA HIS A 193 -14.79 24.32 -9.18
C HIS A 193 -13.36 24.02 -8.74
N ALA A 194 -13.10 22.83 -8.18
CA ALA A 194 -11.76 22.40 -7.81
C ALA A 194 -10.81 22.40 -9.02
N THR A 195 -11.30 22.00 -10.20
CA THR A 195 -10.54 22.01 -11.46
C THR A 195 -10.12 23.42 -11.86
N HIS A 196 -11.01 24.41 -11.77
CA HIS A 196 -10.65 25.81 -12.03
C HIS A 196 -9.55 26.30 -11.08
N ILE A 197 -9.62 25.91 -9.80
CA ILE A 197 -8.58 26.26 -8.82
C ILE A 197 -7.27 25.51 -9.14
N PHE A 198 -7.33 24.28 -9.64
CA PHE A 198 -6.13 23.56 -10.12
C PHE A 198 -5.50 24.27 -11.32
N GLU A 199 -6.29 24.84 -12.24
CA GLU A 199 -5.78 25.67 -13.32
C GLU A 199 -5.07 26.92 -12.78
N ASP A 200 -5.63 27.58 -11.76
CA ASP A 200 -4.98 28.71 -11.10
C ASP A 200 -3.68 28.33 -10.40
N ILE A 201 -3.62 27.15 -9.75
CA ILE A 201 -2.39 26.56 -9.19
C ILE A 201 -1.35 26.38 -10.30
N HIS A 202 -1.75 25.79 -11.43
CA HIS A 202 -0.89 25.57 -12.59
C HIS A 202 -0.33 26.88 -13.18
N ASN A 203 -1.20 27.88 -13.34
CA ASN A 203 -0.82 29.19 -13.86
C ASN A 203 0.11 29.96 -12.90
N SER A 204 0.08 29.60 -11.61
CA SER A 204 0.87 30.23 -10.55
C SER A 204 2.28 29.64 -10.38
N VAL A 205 2.58 28.51 -11.02
CA VAL A 205 3.91 27.84 -10.93
C VAL A 205 5.04 28.78 -11.32
N THR A 206 4.88 29.52 -12.42
CA THR A 206 5.88 30.50 -12.89
C THR A 206 6.12 31.64 -11.91
N LYS A 207 5.14 31.95 -11.05
CA LYS A 207 5.22 32.98 -10.01
C LYS A 207 5.81 32.45 -8.70
N GLY A 208 5.85 31.13 -8.52
CA GLY A 208 6.31 30.46 -7.29
C GLY A 208 5.39 30.66 -6.07
N LYS A 209 4.22 31.30 -6.24
CA LYS A 209 3.25 31.56 -5.18
C LYS A 209 1.83 31.62 -5.70
N LEU A 210 0.88 31.20 -4.88
CA LEU A 210 -0.54 31.20 -5.15
C LEU A 210 -1.27 31.90 -4.00
N THR A 211 -2.23 32.77 -4.31
CA THR A 211 -3.10 33.38 -3.29
C THR A 211 -4.54 32.96 -3.55
N LEU A 212 -5.12 32.21 -2.61
CA LEU A 212 -6.52 31.78 -2.66
C LEU A 212 -7.37 32.56 -1.64
N ALA A 213 -8.63 32.83 -1.97
CA ALA A 213 -9.59 33.24 -0.95
C ALA A 213 -9.94 32.05 -0.06
N ARG A 214 -10.46 32.31 1.15
CA ARG A 214 -10.93 31.24 2.05
C ARG A 214 -11.93 30.31 1.36
N ALA A 215 -12.92 30.87 0.67
CA ALA A 215 -13.96 30.09 0.00
C ALA A 215 -13.36 29.08 -1.00
N ASP A 216 -12.41 29.52 -1.82
CA ASP A 216 -11.72 28.64 -2.79
C ASP A 216 -10.91 27.55 -2.08
N LEU A 217 -10.18 27.92 -1.02
CA LEU A 217 -9.39 26.96 -0.23
C LEU A 217 -10.27 25.91 0.46
N ASP A 218 -11.42 26.33 0.99
CA ASP A 218 -12.39 25.47 1.66
C ASP A 218 -13.06 24.52 0.65
N GLU A 219 -13.39 24.99 -0.55
CA GLU A 219 -13.90 24.14 -1.64
C GLU A 219 -12.86 23.09 -2.08
N VAL A 220 -11.59 23.48 -2.23
CA VAL A 220 -10.50 22.52 -2.52
C VAL A 220 -10.36 21.50 -1.39
N ARG A 221 -10.39 21.93 -0.12
CA ARG A 221 -10.30 21.01 1.02
C ARG A 221 -11.48 20.04 1.06
N LYS A 222 -12.69 20.53 0.83
CA LYS A 222 -13.92 19.73 0.71
C LYS A 222 -13.78 18.68 -0.38
N TYR A 223 -13.31 19.08 -1.56
CA TYR A 223 -13.05 18.19 -2.67
C TYR A 223 -12.00 17.12 -2.35
N LEU A 224 -10.82 17.52 -1.85
CA LEU A 224 -9.73 16.61 -1.51
C LEU A 224 -10.10 15.64 -0.38
N PHE A 225 -10.90 16.10 0.59
CA PHE A 225 -11.48 15.25 1.63
C PHE A 225 -12.37 14.18 1.00
N LEU A 226 -13.36 14.60 0.21
CA LEU A 226 -14.36 13.70 -0.39
C LEU A 226 -13.74 12.65 -1.30
N VAL A 227 -12.81 13.03 -2.18
CA VAL A 227 -12.19 12.10 -3.14
C VAL A 227 -11.43 10.99 -2.40
N HIS A 228 -10.76 11.31 -1.30
CA HIS A 228 -10.10 10.28 -0.51
C HIS A 228 -11.01 9.52 0.41
N PHE A 229 -11.93 10.21 1.08
CA PHE A 229 -12.84 9.59 2.02
C PHE A 229 -13.70 8.55 1.28
N ARG A 230 -14.05 8.83 0.02
CA ARG A 230 -14.58 7.83 -0.91
C ARG A 230 -13.69 6.61 -1.04
N ARG A 231 -12.40 6.77 -1.34
CA ARG A 231 -11.50 5.63 -1.54
C ARG A 231 -11.42 4.72 -0.30
N GLN A 232 -11.43 5.31 0.89
CA GLN A 232 -11.51 4.55 2.14
C GLN A 232 -12.82 3.76 2.20
N VAL A 233 -13.96 4.43 2.03
CA VAL A 233 -15.30 3.82 2.12
C VAL A 233 -15.52 2.74 1.04
N LEU A 234 -15.04 2.94 -0.20
CA LEU A 234 -15.08 1.92 -1.25
C LEU A 234 -14.19 0.72 -0.94
N GLY A 235 -13.07 0.93 -0.23
CA GLY A 235 -12.27 -0.14 0.35
C GLY A 235 -13.11 -1.01 1.28
N LEU A 236 -13.95 -0.40 2.13
CA LEU A 236 -14.81 -1.08 3.09
C LEU A 236 -15.92 -1.92 2.44
N SER A 237 -16.49 -1.44 1.34
CA SER A 237 -17.73 -1.98 0.77
C SER A 237 -17.51 -2.90 -0.44
N TYR A 238 -16.50 -2.66 -1.28
CA TYR A 238 -16.36 -3.34 -2.57
C TYR A 238 -15.12 -4.22 -2.74
N HIS A 239 -13.97 -3.85 -2.17
CA HIS A 239 -12.71 -4.48 -2.55
C HIS A 239 -12.06 -5.34 -1.47
N ASP A 240 -12.18 -4.99 -0.18
CA ASP A 240 -11.52 -5.76 0.89
C ASP A 240 -12.12 -5.49 2.29
N LYS A 241 -13.13 -6.29 2.64
CA LYS A 241 -13.83 -6.18 3.94
C LYS A 241 -12.96 -6.48 5.16
N ASN A 242 -11.79 -7.09 4.97
CA ASN A 242 -10.99 -7.63 6.06
C ASN A 242 -9.82 -6.73 6.44
N ARG A 243 -9.61 -5.60 5.76
CA ARG A 243 -8.49 -4.70 6.06
C ARG A 243 -8.44 -4.32 7.54
N PRO A 244 -7.35 -4.60 8.24
CA PRO A 244 -7.30 -4.36 9.67
C PRO A 244 -7.16 -2.87 10.02
N GLU A 245 -6.53 -2.07 9.16
CA GLU A 245 -6.45 -0.60 9.26
C GLU A 245 -7.82 0.08 9.24
N ASP A 246 -8.80 -0.57 8.61
CA ASP A 246 -10.13 -0.01 8.38
C ASP A 246 -11.16 -0.42 9.47
N VAL A 247 -10.78 -1.24 10.46
CA VAL A 247 -11.72 -1.81 11.45
C VAL A 247 -12.45 -0.72 12.23
N ALA A 248 -11.72 0.30 12.71
CA ALA A 248 -12.31 1.38 13.48
C ALA A 248 -13.28 2.22 12.64
N LEU A 249 -12.89 2.54 11.39
CA LEU A 249 -13.74 3.27 10.46
C LEU A 249 -15.00 2.46 10.12
N ARG A 250 -14.88 1.15 9.83
CA ARG A 250 -16.03 0.27 9.58
C ARG A 250 -17.00 0.25 10.74
N LYS A 251 -16.49 0.13 11.97
CA LYS A 251 -17.33 0.13 13.18
C LYS A 251 -18.12 1.43 13.29
N ARG A 252 -17.47 2.58 13.13
CA ARG A 252 -18.15 3.88 13.18
C ARG A 252 -19.12 4.07 12.03
N PHE A 253 -18.77 3.62 10.83
CA PHE A 253 -19.64 3.71 9.67
C PHE A 253 -20.91 2.87 9.85
N ALA A 254 -20.79 1.68 10.44
CA ALA A 254 -21.94 0.85 10.81
C ALA A 254 -22.81 1.54 11.87
N GLN A 255 -22.21 2.05 12.95
CA GLN A 255 -22.92 2.80 14.00
C GLN A 255 -23.66 4.02 13.44
N TYR A 256 -23.02 4.78 12.53
CA TYR A 256 -23.64 5.92 11.86
C TYR A 256 -24.84 5.49 11.03
N GLY A 257 -24.72 4.36 10.31
CA GLY A 257 -25.83 3.76 9.58
C GLY A 257 -27.00 3.39 10.50
N GLU A 258 -26.72 2.69 11.60
CA GLU A 258 -27.73 2.29 12.59
C GLU A 258 -28.50 3.49 13.16
N VAL A 259 -27.79 4.54 13.58
CA VAL A 259 -28.38 5.75 14.16
C VAL A 259 -29.27 6.51 13.16
N ASN A 260 -28.90 6.52 11.88
CA ASN A 260 -29.67 7.17 10.83
C ASN A 260 -30.69 6.24 10.15
N GLY A 261 -30.89 5.01 10.66
CA GLY A 261 -31.83 4.04 10.11
C GLY A 261 -31.46 3.51 8.71
N LEU A 262 -30.19 3.60 8.34
CA LEU A 262 -29.64 3.20 7.04
C LEU A 262 -29.27 1.71 7.08
N GLN A 263 -29.72 0.96 6.07
CA GLN A 263 -29.67 -0.51 6.11
C GLN A 263 -28.38 -1.08 5.54
N THR A 264 -27.77 -0.39 4.57
CA THR A 264 -26.58 -0.87 3.87
C THR A 264 -25.43 0.13 3.95
N PRO A 265 -24.18 -0.32 3.84
CA PRO A 265 -23.03 0.59 3.77
C PRO A 265 -23.11 1.58 2.60
N ILE A 266 -23.75 1.19 1.49
CA ILE A 266 -23.93 2.12 0.36
C ILE A 266 -24.93 3.23 0.73
N ASP A 267 -26.03 2.92 1.43
CA ASP A 267 -26.97 3.94 1.91
C ASP A 267 -26.29 4.93 2.88
N THR A 268 -25.50 4.39 3.81
CA THR A 268 -24.67 5.18 4.74
C THR A 268 -23.71 6.11 4.00
N TRP A 269 -23.07 5.61 2.95
CA TRP A 269 -22.18 6.40 2.11
C TRP A 269 -22.89 7.53 1.37
N LEU A 270 -24.00 7.23 0.70
CA LEU A 270 -24.78 8.21 -0.03
C LEU A 270 -25.36 9.29 0.90
N HIS A 271 -25.81 8.90 2.09
CA HIS A 271 -26.28 9.83 3.12
C HIS A 271 -25.17 10.79 3.59
N LEU A 272 -23.98 10.25 3.87
CA LEU A 272 -22.82 11.04 4.27
C LEU A 272 -22.40 12.02 3.17
N LEU A 273 -22.36 11.56 1.91
CA LEU A 273 -22.06 12.40 0.77
C LEU A 273 -23.07 13.54 0.63
N ARG A 274 -24.36 13.22 0.74
CA ARG A 274 -25.44 14.22 0.69
C ARG A 274 -25.22 15.27 1.76
N TYR A 275 -25.00 14.85 3.00
CA TYR A 275 -24.70 15.76 4.12
C TYR A 275 -23.52 16.68 3.82
N LEU A 276 -22.38 16.11 3.40
CA LEU A 276 -21.18 16.92 3.14
C LEU A 276 -21.40 17.88 1.98
N LEU A 277 -22.00 17.44 0.86
CA LEU A 277 -22.22 18.29 -0.31
C LEU A 277 -23.21 19.42 -0.05
N GLU A 278 -24.30 19.16 0.66
CA GLU A 278 -25.37 20.13 0.91
C GLU A 278 -25.10 21.07 2.07
N THR A 279 -24.32 20.62 3.06
CA THR A 279 -23.99 21.45 4.22
C THR A 279 -22.95 22.48 3.82
N SER A 280 -23.25 23.76 4.07
CA SER A 280 -22.30 24.87 3.90
C SER A 280 -21.09 24.69 4.80
N MET A 281 -19.91 25.11 4.34
CA MET A 281 -18.67 25.07 5.11
C MET A 281 -18.82 25.73 6.49
N ASP A 282 -19.44 26.92 6.57
CA ASP A 282 -19.69 27.62 7.84
C ASP A 282 -20.39 26.75 8.90
N LYS A 283 -21.31 25.87 8.46
CA LYS A 283 -22.06 24.97 9.34
C LYS A 283 -21.27 23.72 9.71
N ILE A 284 -20.48 23.17 8.77
CA ILE A 284 -19.56 22.07 9.05
C ILE A 284 -18.53 22.51 10.10
N ASP A 285 -17.91 23.67 9.88
CA ASP A 285 -16.94 24.27 10.78
C ASP A 285 -17.55 24.54 12.17
N ALA A 286 -18.77 25.10 12.22
CA ALA A 286 -19.44 25.39 13.50
C ALA A 286 -19.69 24.10 14.31
N VAL A 287 -20.12 23.03 13.66
CA VAL A 287 -20.36 21.73 14.31
C VAL A 287 -19.04 21.11 14.78
N GLY A 288 -18.02 21.09 13.91
CA GLY A 288 -16.71 20.53 14.26
C GLY A 288 -16.03 21.32 15.38
N ALA A 289 -16.08 22.65 15.33
CA ALA A 289 -15.54 23.52 16.36
C ALA A 289 -16.25 23.36 17.71
N ALA A 290 -17.57 23.17 17.72
CA ALA A 290 -18.32 22.89 18.95
C ALA A 290 -17.83 21.58 19.60
N TRP A 291 -17.62 20.54 18.79
CA TRP A 291 -17.09 19.26 19.28
C TRP A 291 -15.64 19.37 19.79
N MET A 292 -14.77 20.08 19.08
CA MET A 292 -13.37 20.25 19.50
C MET A 292 -13.21 21.17 20.71
N GLY A 293 -14.08 22.17 20.91
CA GLY A 293 -14.06 23.02 22.10
C GLY A 293 -14.21 22.24 23.41
N GLU A 294 -14.79 21.04 23.35
CA GLU A 294 -14.99 20.14 24.48
C GLU A 294 -13.81 19.16 24.68
N GLN A 295 -12.90 19.04 23.70
CA GLN A 295 -11.82 18.06 23.70
C GLN A 295 -10.46 18.75 23.61
N SER A 296 -9.55 18.46 24.55
CA SER A 296 -8.16 18.88 24.36
C SER A 296 -7.53 18.08 23.21
N MET A 297 -6.69 18.72 22.41
CA MET A 297 -6.00 18.06 21.31
C MET A 297 -5.12 16.89 21.79
N ASP A 298 -4.53 17.00 22.98
CA ASP A 298 -3.81 15.89 23.63
C ASP A 298 -4.76 14.72 23.96
N SER A 299 -5.99 14.99 24.42
CA SER A 299 -7.03 13.95 24.61
C SER A 299 -7.41 13.27 23.29
N LEU A 300 -7.41 13.99 22.17
CA LEU A 300 -7.67 13.40 20.85
C LEU A 300 -6.53 12.46 20.40
N LEU A 301 -5.28 12.79 20.75
CA LEU A 301 -4.13 11.93 20.46
C LEU A 301 -4.12 10.68 21.36
N ASP A 302 -4.41 10.85 22.65
CA ASP A 302 -4.43 9.74 23.61
C ASP A 302 -5.66 8.84 23.43
N ASN A 303 -6.77 9.39 22.92
CA ASN A 303 -8.03 8.69 22.66
C ASN A 303 -8.44 8.76 21.18
N PHE A 304 -7.56 8.37 20.24
CA PHE A 304 -7.94 8.23 18.82
C PHE A 304 -9.18 7.33 18.60
N GLY A 305 -9.53 6.51 19.59
CA GLY A 305 -10.88 6.04 19.81
C GLY A 305 -11.82 7.17 20.27
N ILE A 306 -12.32 8.00 19.35
CA ILE A 306 -13.56 8.77 19.51
C ILE A 306 -14.66 7.78 19.96
N ASP A 307 -14.86 7.71 21.27
CA ASP A 307 -15.84 6.85 21.96
C ASP A 307 -16.93 7.77 22.56
N CYS A 308 -17.45 8.68 21.73
CA CYS A 308 -18.45 9.66 22.14
C CYS A 308 -19.70 9.46 21.31
N ASP A 309 -20.82 9.14 21.95
CA ASP A 309 -22.13 8.99 21.31
C ASP A 309 -22.53 10.27 20.53
N PHE A 310 -22.17 11.46 21.05
CA PHE A 310 -22.40 12.74 20.35
C PHE A 310 -21.66 12.83 19.00
N ALA A 311 -20.54 12.14 18.84
CA ALA A 311 -19.74 12.21 17.63
C ALA A 311 -20.36 11.43 16.47
N ILE A 312 -21.36 10.57 16.72
CA ILE A 312 -21.93 9.75 15.65
C ILE A 312 -22.88 10.57 14.78
N ASP A 313 -23.78 11.39 15.34
CA ASP A 313 -24.77 12.18 14.58
C ASP A 313 -24.10 13.15 13.60
N TYR A 314 -22.95 13.70 14.02
CA TYR A 314 -22.17 14.67 13.26
C TYR A 314 -20.86 14.10 12.72
N PHE A 315 -20.77 12.77 12.64
CA PHE A 315 -19.58 12.05 12.21
C PHE A 315 -18.93 12.64 10.94
N PRO A 316 -19.69 12.97 9.86
CA PRO A 316 -19.07 13.53 8.66
C PRO A 316 -18.41 14.89 8.88
N ALA A 317 -19.08 15.80 9.62
CA ALA A 317 -18.57 17.13 9.90
C ALA A 317 -17.34 17.09 10.80
N ILE A 318 -17.36 16.24 11.83
CA ILE A 318 -16.25 16.07 12.76
C ILE A 318 -15.01 15.55 12.05
N ASN A 319 -15.14 14.53 11.18
CA ASN A 319 -13.99 14.01 10.43
C ASN A 319 -13.44 15.02 9.43
N PHE A 320 -14.33 15.75 8.75
CA PHE A 320 -13.91 16.81 7.84
C PHE A 320 -13.12 17.89 8.58
N GLU A 321 -13.66 18.38 9.69
CA GLU A 321 -13.04 19.47 10.45
C GLU A 321 -11.75 19.00 11.15
N LEU A 322 -11.71 17.77 11.67
CA LEU A 322 -10.47 17.20 12.22
C LEU A 322 -9.35 17.20 11.18
N GLN A 323 -9.64 16.85 9.93
CA GLN A 323 -8.66 16.95 8.86
C GLN A 323 -8.32 18.42 8.54
N ASN A 324 -9.31 19.32 8.52
CA ASN A 324 -9.09 20.72 8.20
C ASN A 324 -8.16 21.40 9.22
N GLN A 325 -8.27 21.05 10.49
CA GLN A 325 -7.45 21.58 11.58
C GLN A 325 -6.14 20.83 11.80
N ALA A 326 -6.07 19.55 11.44
CA ALA A 326 -4.85 18.79 11.62
C ALA A 326 -3.81 19.06 10.52
N TYR A 327 -4.20 19.66 9.38
CA TYR A 327 -3.32 19.83 8.22
C TYR A 327 -3.42 21.20 7.55
N PHE A 328 -2.27 21.77 7.22
CA PHE A 328 -2.17 22.93 6.33
C PHE A 328 -1.87 22.51 4.88
N VAL A 329 -2.32 23.32 3.93
CA VAL A 329 -2.13 23.08 2.49
C VAL A 329 -0.78 23.64 2.02
N GLY A 330 -0.05 22.85 1.25
CA GLY A 330 1.15 23.26 0.54
C GLY A 330 1.22 22.66 -0.86
N PHE A 331 2.20 23.12 -1.65
CA PHE A 331 2.36 22.73 -3.04
C PHE A 331 3.81 22.34 -3.35
N TRP A 332 3.95 21.24 -4.09
CA TRP A 332 5.22 20.81 -4.66
C TRP A 332 5.19 20.89 -6.17
N GLU A 333 6.23 21.49 -6.74
CA GLU A 333 6.56 21.39 -8.15
C GLU A 333 7.68 20.35 -8.34
N ALA A 334 7.53 19.41 -9.27
CA ALA A 334 8.58 18.44 -9.58
C ALA A 334 9.88 19.12 -10.08
N ALA A 335 11.02 18.44 -9.98
CA ALA A 335 12.27 18.93 -10.58
C ALA A 335 12.17 18.98 -12.12
N GLU A 336 12.82 19.93 -12.80
CA GLU A 336 12.70 20.07 -14.28
C GLU A 336 13.03 18.78 -15.05
N THR A 337 13.92 17.95 -14.51
CA THR A 337 14.38 16.70 -15.13
C THR A 337 13.51 15.49 -14.80
N ASP A 338 12.44 15.67 -14.02
CA ASP A 338 11.61 14.59 -13.50
C ASP A 338 10.12 14.97 -13.54
N GLU A 339 9.27 13.97 -13.33
CA GLU A 339 7.83 14.12 -13.26
C GLU A 339 7.27 13.33 -12.08
N PHE A 340 6.11 13.75 -11.59
CA PHE A 340 5.31 12.91 -10.69
C PHE A 340 4.56 11.85 -11.48
N VAL A 341 4.68 10.60 -11.06
CA VAL A 341 3.89 9.49 -11.62
C VAL A 341 2.50 9.44 -11.00
N LEU A 342 1.52 8.92 -11.73
CA LEU A 342 0.12 8.88 -11.30
C LEU A 342 -0.36 7.43 -11.16
N THR A 343 -0.96 7.13 -10.03
CA THR A 343 -1.67 5.88 -9.74
C THR A 343 -3.00 6.22 -9.07
N PRO A 344 -3.98 5.30 -8.98
CA PRO A 344 -5.17 5.50 -8.14
C PRO A 344 -4.76 5.82 -6.69
N GLY A 345 -3.69 5.15 -6.24
CA GLY A 345 -2.81 5.50 -5.11
C GLY A 345 -2.55 6.99 -4.91
N ALA A 346 -2.02 7.63 -5.95
CA ALA A 346 -1.40 8.95 -5.93
C ALA A 346 -2.35 10.12 -5.63
N PHE A 347 -3.67 9.90 -5.71
CA PHE A 347 -4.66 10.94 -5.48
C PHE A 347 -5.22 10.89 -4.05
N GLY A 348 -4.35 11.19 -3.08
CA GLY A 348 -4.68 11.28 -1.67
C GLY A 348 -4.14 10.14 -0.82
N TYR A 349 -2.96 9.59 -1.10
CA TYR A 349 -2.34 8.61 -0.19
C TYR A 349 -1.80 9.28 1.08
N TRP A 350 -1.72 8.50 2.15
CA TRP A 350 -1.07 8.86 3.39
C TRP A 350 0.42 8.55 3.33
N GLU A 351 1.25 9.48 3.77
CA GLU A 351 2.68 9.26 3.92
C GLU A 351 3.16 9.68 5.31
N GLY A 352 3.87 8.73 5.91
CA GLY A 352 4.49 8.87 7.20
C GLY A 352 3.51 8.87 8.37
N CYS A 353 4.04 8.57 9.54
CA CYS A 353 3.29 8.56 10.79
C CYS A 353 4.17 8.94 11.98
N LEU A 354 3.58 9.12 13.15
CA LEU A 354 4.35 9.14 14.39
C LEU A 354 4.69 7.72 14.83
N SER A 355 5.92 7.46 15.27
CA SER A 355 6.30 6.11 15.74
C SER A 355 5.45 5.61 16.89
N THR A 356 4.92 6.51 17.71
CA THR A 356 4.06 6.16 18.86
C THR A 356 2.58 6.07 18.48
N HIS A 357 2.18 6.64 17.35
CA HIS A 357 0.79 6.72 16.88
C HIS A 357 0.76 6.47 15.36
N PRO A 358 0.86 5.21 14.90
CA PRO A 358 0.91 4.89 13.47
C PRO A 358 -0.32 5.36 12.67
N GLU A 359 -1.46 5.53 13.34
CA GLU A 359 -2.71 6.11 12.82
C GLU A 359 -2.62 7.61 12.57
N PHE A 360 -1.64 8.30 13.17
CA PHE A 360 -1.42 9.72 12.98
C PHE A 360 -0.57 9.97 11.74
N HIS A 361 -1.23 10.20 10.61
CA HIS A 361 -0.54 10.45 9.35
C HIS A 361 0.08 11.86 9.28
N LEU A 362 1.24 11.98 8.66
CA LEU A 362 1.99 13.25 8.62
C LEU A 362 1.75 14.05 7.35
N HIS A 363 1.63 13.36 6.22
CA HIS A 363 1.39 13.98 4.93
C HIS A 363 0.27 13.27 4.20
N ARG A 364 -0.49 14.06 3.45
CA ARG A 364 -1.48 13.57 2.50
C ARG A 364 -1.17 14.18 1.16
N VAL A 365 -0.90 13.36 0.15
CA VAL A 365 -0.38 13.84 -1.12
C VAL A 365 -1.37 13.56 -2.25
N PHE A 366 -1.63 14.57 -3.05
CA PHE A 366 -2.52 14.53 -4.21
C PHE A 366 -1.75 15.00 -5.43
N VAL A 367 -1.35 14.07 -6.29
CA VAL A 367 -0.69 14.40 -7.55
C VAL A 367 -1.75 14.90 -8.54
N ILE A 368 -1.71 16.19 -8.86
CA ILE A 368 -2.69 16.84 -9.76
C ILE A 368 -2.18 16.98 -11.20
N SER A 369 -0.88 16.77 -11.44
CA SER A 369 -0.26 16.73 -12.76
C SER A 369 1.16 16.15 -12.70
N PRO A 370 1.82 15.90 -13.85
CA PRO A 370 3.23 15.48 -13.87
C PRO A 370 4.18 16.49 -13.21
N ARG A 371 3.75 17.74 -13.06
CA ARG A 371 4.56 18.83 -12.50
C ARG A 371 4.16 19.25 -11.10
N LEU A 372 2.94 18.95 -10.65
CA LEU A 372 2.38 19.52 -9.42
C LEU A 372 1.71 18.47 -8.53
N ALA A 373 1.96 18.60 -7.24
CA ALA A 373 1.25 17.88 -6.19
C ALA A 373 0.79 18.85 -5.10
N ILE A 374 -0.42 18.61 -4.59
CA ILE A 374 -0.94 19.25 -3.38
C ILE A 374 -0.56 18.36 -2.20
N VAL A 375 -0.01 18.96 -1.14
CA VAL A 375 0.30 18.26 0.11
C VAL A 375 -0.49 18.88 1.25
N LEU A 376 -1.25 18.06 1.97
CA LEU A 376 -1.77 18.40 3.29
C LEU A 376 -0.72 17.93 4.30
N ARG A 377 0.01 18.86 4.90
CA ARG A 377 1.05 18.56 5.89
C ARG A 377 0.47 18.80 7.28
N SER A 378 0.73 17.87 8.18
CA SER A 378 0.27 17.96 9.56
C SER A 378 0.75 19.25 10.22
N ASP A 379 -0.15 19.96 10.92
CA ASP A 379 0.17 21.19 11.64
C ASP A 379 1.19 20.98 12.79
N TYR A 380 1.34 19.74 13.26
CA TYR A 380 2.39 19.35 14.21
C TYR A 380 3.80 19.42 13.62
N MET A 381 3.92 19.46 12.29
CA MET A 381 5.19 19.62 11.59
C MET A 381 5.52 21.09 11.30
N ARG A 382 4.66 22.03 11.72
CA ARG A 382 4.86 23.46 11.51
C ARG A 382 5.99 23.96 12.43
N GLU A 383 6.93 24.70 11.84
CA GLU A 383 8.02 25.33 12.60
C GLU A 383 7.47 26.37 13.60
N GLY A 384 8.10 26.46 14.77
CA GLY A 384 7.74 27.44 15.81
C GLY A 384 6.53 27.06 16.67
N VAL A 385 5.75 26.06 16.29
CA VAL A 385 4.79 25.43 17.19
C VAL A 385 5.61 24.46 18.06
N GLY A 386 5.44 24.47 19.39
CA GLY A 386 6.29 23.76 20.38
C GLY A 386 6.31 22.22 20.31
N PHE A 387 6.13 21.67 19.11
CA PHE A 387 5.95 20.28 18.76
C PHE A 387 7.22 19.63 18.17
N GLY A 388 8.40 20.23 18.37
CA GLY A 388 9.68 19.67 17.89
C GLY A 388 9.89 18.19 18.24
N ARG A 389 9.41 17.75 19.41
CA ARG A 389 9.43 16.35 19.86
C ARG A 389 8.71 15.37 18.91
N TYR A 390 7.69 15.83 18.17
CA TYR A 390 6.96 15.00 17.22
C TYR A 390 7.71 14.84 15.91
N ARG A 391 8.49 15.85 15.50
CA ARG A 391 9.37 15.75 14.33
C ARG A 391 10.46 14.70 14.53
N GLU A 392 11.03 14.61 15.73
CA GLU A 392 12.00 13.56 16.09
C GLU A 392 11.36 12.16 16.07
N ARG A 393 10.07 12.08 16.44
CA ARG A 393 9.30 10.83 16.43
C ARG A 393 8.62 10.54 15.08
N ALA A 394 8.78 11.42 14.09
CA ALA A 394 8.16 11.25 12.79
C ALA A 394 8.88 10.16 11.98
N CYS A 395 8.09 9.28 11.40
CA CYS A 395 8.53 8.22 10.51
C CYS A 395 8.03 8.56 9.12
N SER A 396 8.76 9.41 8.39
CA SER A 396 8.37 9.87 7.06
C SER A 396 9.60 10.03 6.18
N THR A 397 9.45 9.58 4.93
CA THR A 397 10.39 9.81 3.83
C THR A 397 10.23 11.20 3.21
N LEU A 398 9.10 11.87 3.44
CA LEU A 398 8.80 13.20 2.94
C LEU A 398 8.96 14.31 3.99
N LEU A 399 9.41 13.97 5.21
CA LEU A 399 9.51 14.88 6.35
C LEU A 399 10.36 16.12 6.08
N ASP A 400 11.45 15.93 5.33
CA ASP A 400 12.45 16.96 5.07
C ASP A 400 12.22 17.67 3.74
N LEU A 401 11.11 17.37 3.04
CA LEU A 401 10.73 18.14 1.86
C LEU A 401 10.24 19.54 2.27
N PRO A 402 10.61 20.58 1.51
CA PRO A 402 10.20 21.95 1.81
C PRO A 402 8.70 22.10 1.62
N VAL A 403 8.01 22.55 2.68
CA VAL A 403 6.61 23.00 2.64
C VAL A 403 6.47 24.07 3.71
N SER A 404 6.01 25.26 3.32
CA SER A 404 5.73 26.36 4.25
C SER A 404 4.23 26.43 4.53
N PRO A 405 3.82 26.79 5.76
CA PRO A 405 2.42 27.14 6.02
C PRO A 405 2.00 28.37 5.19
N PRO A 406 0.71 28.54 4.91
CA PRO A 406 0.22 29.72 4.20
C PRO A 406 0.46 31.00 5.01
N ASP A 407 0.89 32.06 4.32
CA ASP A 407 0.85 33.43 4.85
C ASP A 407 -0.60 33.91 4.80
N ILE A 408 -1.19 34.20 5.96
CA ILE A 408 -2.60 34.56 6.09
C ILE A 408 -2.74 36.07 6.15
N ASP A 409 -3.43 36.64 5.17
CA ASP A 409 -3.91 38.02 5.19
C ASP A 409 -5.37 38.01 5.66
N PHE A 410 -5.56 38.21 6.96
CA PHE A 410 -6.89 38.34 7.53
C PHE A 410 -7.51 39.63 7.02
N ALA A 411 -8.73 39.53 6.47
CA ALA A 411 -9.41 40.71 5.97
C ALA A 411 -9.59 41.73 7.10
N LYS A 412 -8.80 42.82 7.06
CA LYS A 412 -8.80 43.85 8.11
C LYS A 412 -10.23 44.29 8.41
N ALA A 413 -10.63 44.13 9.66
CA ALA A 413 -11.70 44.93 10.23
C ALA A 413 -11.31 46.40 10.03
N GLY A 414 -12.24 47.26 9.60
CA GLY A 414 -11.95 48.69 9.53
C GLY A 414 -11.28 49.19 10.81
N HIS A 415 -10.15 49.86 10.63
CA HIS A 415 -9.31 50.58 11.61
C HIS A 415 -8.61 49.76 12.71
N ASP A 416 -7.31 49.56 12.50
CA ASP A 416 -6.32 49.39 13.57
C ASP A 416 -6.33 50.67 14.43
N VAL A 417 -7.07 50.69 15.55
CA VAL A 417 -6.93 51.76 16.55
C VAL A 417 -5.72 51.39 17.41
N VAL A 418 -4.58 52.01 17.11
CA VAL A 418 -3.43 52.04 18.02
C VAL A 418 -3.83 52.88 19.23
N VAL A 419 -4.10 52.24 20.37
CA VAL A 419 -4.23 52.92 21.66
C VAL A 419 -2.90 52.76 22.38
N ASP A 420 -2.21 53.88 22.64
CA ASP A 420 -0.99 53.96 23.46
C ASP A 420 0.21 53.10 23.02
N GLY A 421 0.43 52.95 21.71
CA GLY A 421 1.69 52.40 21.17
C GLY A 421 1.87 50.89 21.30
N GLU A 422 0.94 50.18 21.94
CA GLU A 422 0.85 48.72 21.89
C GLU A 422 -0.24 48.30 20.91
N VAL A 423 0.08 47.34 20.03
CA VAL A 423 -0.91 46.65 19.19
C VAL A 423 -1.69 45.69 20.09
N ALA A 424 -2.59 46.21 20.89
CA ALA A 424 -3.54 45.41 21.61
C ALA A 424 -4.61 44.93 20.61
N PHE A 425 -4.59 43.64 20.25
CA PHE A 425 -5.72 42.96 19.59
C PHE A 425 -6.90 42.89 20.57
N THR A 426 -7.47 44.03 20.94
CA THR A 426 -8.74 44.06 21.65
C THR A 426 -9.83 43.85 20.60
N PHE A 427 -10.35 42.62 20.52
CA PHE A 427 -11.66 42.33 19.93
C PHE A 427 -12.73 43.09 20.74
N ARG A 428 -12.83 44.41 20.56
CA ARG A 428 -13.83 45.22 21.27
C ARG A 428 -15.19 44.96 20.65
N THR A 429 -16.00 44.25 21.43
CA THR A 429 -17.41 43.88 21.26
C THR A 429 -17.69 42.71 20.31
N ALA A 430 -18.02 41.57 20.90
CA ALA A 430 -18.48 40.34 20.24
C ALA A 430 -19.81 40.49 19.47
N ASN A 431 -20.46 41.66 19.52
CA ASN A 431 -21.79 41.88 18.95
C ASN A 431 -21.78 42.58 17.57
N ASP A 432 -20.71 43.29 17.19
CA ASP A 432 -20.56 43.89 15.84
C ASP A 432 -19.66 43.04 14.91
N TYR A 433 -19.29 41.86 15.39
CA TYR A 433 -18.34 40.96 14.75
C TYR A 433 -19.11 39.77 14.18
N ASP A 434 -19.52 39.82 12.91
CA ASP A 434 -19.92 38.60 12.19
C ASP A 434 -18.65 37.86 11.75
N PRO A 435 -18.22 36.80 12.48
CA PRO A 435 -17.01 36.06 12.13
C PRO A 435 -17.15 35.40 10.76
N ALA A 436 -18.37 35.05 10.35
CA ALA A 436 -18.63 34.32 9.11
C ALA A 436 -18.40 35.21 7.88
N ILE A 437 -18.80 36.49 7.93
CA ILE A 437 -18.58 37.42 6.80
C ILE A 437 -17.09 37.76 6.64
N ARG A 438 -16.35 37.95 7.75
CA ARG A 438 -14.92 38.30 7.68
C ARG A 438 -14.05 37.12 7.25
N ARG A 439 -14.33 35.92 7.77
CA ARG A 439 -13.62 34.69 7.39
C ARG A 439 -13.63 34.48 5.88
N LYS A 440 -14.76 34.75 5.21
CA LYS A 440 -14.90 34.60 3.74
C LYS A 440 -13.95 35.47 2.92
N ARG A 441 -13.43 36.56 3.49
CA ARG A 441 -12.51 37.48 2.82
C ARG A 441 -11.04 37.23 3.15
N ASP A 442 -10.73 36.31 4.06
CA ASP A 442 -9.35 35.94 4.35
C ASP A 442 -8.67 35.44 3.06
N ARG A 443 -7.40 35.83 2.89
CA ARG A 443 -6.58 35.38 1.78
C ARG A 443 -5.40 34.58 2.28
N PHE A 444 -5.15 33.46 1.63
CA PHE A 444 -4.07 32.54 1.96
C PHE A 444 -3.06 32.57 0.84
N THR A 445 -1.83 33.03 1.13
CA THR A 445 -0.74 33.01 0.16
C THR A 445 0.19 31.84 0.47
N MET A 446 0.26 30.88 -0.45
CA MET A 446 1.05 29.66 -0.32
C MET A 446 2.21 29.70 -1.31
N LYS A 447 3.39 29.27 -0.85
CA LYS A 447 4.57 29.10 -1.72
C LYS A 447 4.48 27.77 -2.46
N ILE A 448 4.86 27.78 -3.74
CA ILE A 448 5.01 26.56 -4.54
C ILE A 448 6.50 26.18 -4.47
N HIS A 449 6.79 25.07 -3.81
CA HIS A 449 8.16 24.63 -3.60
C HIS A 449 8.60 23.72 -4.73
N LYS A 450 9.56 24.19 -5.53
CA LYS A 450 10.22 23.37 -6.54
C LYS A 450 11.17 22.37 -5.88
N LEU A 451 10.93 21.10 -6.13
CA LEU A 451 11.69 20.00 -5.59
C LEU A 451 12.99 19.77 -6.37
N THR A 452 13.98 19.23 -5.69
CA THR A 452 15.16 18.61 -6.32
C THR A 452 14.78 17.29 -7.01
N PRO A 453 15.61 16.78 -7.95
CA PRO A 453 15.40 15.47 -8.55
C PRO A 453 15.21 14.37 -7.51
N GLU A 454 16.06 14.35 -6.47
CA GLU A 454 16.02 13.36 -5.40
C GLU A 454 14.72 13.45 -4.57
N GLN A 455 14.26 14.67 -4.27
CA GLN A 455 12.98 14.88 -3.58
C GLN A 455 11.80 14.46 -4.46
N THR A 456 11.83 14.75 -5.77
CA THR A 456 10.81 14.31 -6.72
C THR A 456 10.72 12.78 -6.75
N LEU A 457 11.87 12.11 -6.82
CA LEU A 457 11.96 10.65 -6.78
C LEU A 457 11.49 10.07 -5.44
N ALA A 458 11.65 10.78 -4.32
CA ALA A 458 11.12 10.37 -3.03
C ALA A 458 9.57 10.41 -3.00
N VAL A 459 8.95 11.44 -3.56
CA VAL A 459 7.48 11.51 -3.71
C VAL A 459 6.99 10.36 -4.60
N ASN A 460 7.66 10.11 -5.72
CA ASN A 460 7.33 8.99 -6.59
C ASN A 460 7.50 7.64 -5.90
N ALA A 461 8.54 7.46 -5.08
CA ALA A 461 8.76 6.24 -4.33
C ALA A 461 7.63 5.98 -3.33
N ALA A 462 7.16 7.03 -2.63
CA ALA A 462 6.00 6.92 -1.75
C ALA A 462 4.71 6.59 -2.53
N THR A 463 4.53 7.21 -3.70
CA THR A 463 3.41 6.93 -4.61
C THR A 463 3.40 5.48 -5.06
N LEU A 464 4.52 4.96 -5.58
CA LEU A 464 4.66 3.57 -6.04
C LEU A 464 4.45 2.55 -4.91
N ARG A 465 4.93 2.86 -3.69
CA ARG A 465 4.70 2.02 -2.51
C ARG A 465 3.24 1.96 -2.09
N SER A 466 2.48 3.03 -2.31
CA SER A 466 1.04 3.09 -2.00
C SER A 466 0.15 2.42 -3.05
N THR A 467 0.74 1.94 -4.15
CA THR A 467 0.02 1.40 -5.30
C THR A 467 -0.22 -0.09 -5.14
N ARG A 468 -1.42 -0.55 -5.50
CA ARG A 468 -1.79 -1.97 -5.35
C ARG A 468 -1.44 -2.81 -6.58
N PRO A 469 -1.32 -4.15 -6.42
CA PRO A 469 -1.03 -5.04 -7.55
C PRO A 469 -2.10 -5.04 -8.66
N ASP A 470 -3.34 -4.68 -8.34
CA ASP A 470 -4.49 -4.60 -9.24
C ASP A 470 -4.74 -3.19 -9.79
N GLU A 471 -3.93 -2.20 -9.39
CA GLU A 471 -4.02 -0.82 -9.86
C GLU A 471 -3.19 -0.61 -11.16
N ALA A 472 -3.15 0.64 -11.62
CA ALA A 472 -2.40 1.03 -12.81
C ALA A 472 -1.51 2.24 -12.58
N LEU A 473 -0.47 2.36 -13.41
CA LEU A 473 0.51 3.44 -13.41
C LEU A 473 0.41 4.23 -14.72
N THR A 474 0.26 5.55 -14.59
CA THR A 474 0.23 6.53 -15.68
C THR A 474 1.42 7.50 -15.55
N PHE A 475 1.99 7.88 -16.68
CA PHE A 475 3.16 8.77 -16.78
C PHE A 475 3.17 9.47 -18.14
N THR A 476 3.93 10.57 -18.31
CA THR A 476 4.05 11.25 -19.61
C THR A 476 5.36 10.95 -20.31
N SER A 477 6.44 10.73 -19.56
CA SER A 477 7.77 10.57 -20.09
C SER A 477 8.34 9.19 -19.79
N ARG A 478 8.54 8.40 -20.86
CA ARG A 478 9.12 7.06 -20.76
C ARG A 478 10.50 7.04 -20.11
N SER A 479 11.34 8.02 -20.41
CA SER A 479 12.69 8.11 -19.83
C SER A 479 12.63 8.47 -18.34
N MET A 480 11.75 9.39 -17.95
CA MET A 480 11.59 9.79 -16.54
C MET A 480 10.99 8.64 -15.72
N VAL A 481 9.96 7.96 -16.20
CA VAL A 481 9.41 6.80 -15.47
C VAL A 481 10.42 5.66 -15.37
N VAL A 482 11.25 5.39 -16.39
CA VAL A 482 12.32 4.39 -16.28
C VAL A 482 13.32 4.77 -15.18
N ARG A 483 13.71 6.05 -15.10
CA ARG A 483 14.58 6.57 -14.03
C ARG A 483 13.90 6.39 -12.66
N THR A 484 12.64 6.78 -12.53
CA THR A 484 11.83 6.63 -11.32
C THR A 484 11.75 5.19 -10.86
N LEU A 485 11.41 4.25 -11.74
CA LEU A 485 11.29 2.83 -11.41
C LEU A 485 12.64 2.23 -11.02
N ARG A 486 13.72 2.57 -11.71
CA ARG A 486 15.08 2.11 -11.35
C ARG A 486 15.52 2.63 -10.00
N HIS A 487 15.28 3.92 -9.72
CA HIS A 487 15.58 4.51 -8.42
C HIS A 487 14.79 3.83 -7.31
N TYR A 488 13.49 3.62 -7.52
CA TYR A 488 12.61 2.92 -6.58
C TYR A 488 13.07 1.49 -6.31
N MET A 489 13.31 0.70 -7.36
CA MET A 489 13.76 -0.69 -7.22
C MET A 489 15.15 -0.83 -6.57
N HIS A 490 16.02 0.17 -6.73
CA HIS A 490 17.31 0.18 -6.05
C HIS A 490 17.18 0.38 -4.53
N ARG A 491 16.23 1.23 -4.10
CA ARG A 491 16.01 1.56 -2.68
C ARG A 491 15.02 0.66 -1.96
N THR A 492 14.13 0.00 -2.69
CA THR A 492 13.09 -0.86 -2.13
C THR A 492 13.39 -2.34 -2.43
N PRO A 493 13.72 -3.15 -1.40
CA PRO A 493 13.91 -4.59 -1.56
C PRO A 493 12.66 -5.28 -2.13
N ILE A 494 12.86 -6.36 -2.90
CA ILE A 494 11.79 -7.16 -3.54
C ILE A 494 10.74 -7.62 -2.52
N CYS A 495 11.14 -7.95 -1.29
CA CYS A 495 10.22 -8.44 -0.25
C CYS A 495 9.32 -7.35 0.36
N MET A 496 9.60 -6.07 0.09
CA MET A 496 8.86 -4.94 0.67
C MET A 496 7.76 -4.41 -0.24
N ASP A 497 7.68 -4.86 -1.51
CA ASP A 497 6.67 -4.41 -2.45
C ASP A 497 6.24 -5.52 -3.42
N MET A 498 4.94 -5.84 -3.40
CA MET A 498 4.34 -6.86 -4.27
C MET A 498 4.36 -6.47 -5.75
N CYS A 499 4.40 -5.17 -6.07
CA CYS A 499 4.39 -4.64 -7.43
C CYS A 499 5.81 -4.59 -8.04
N TRP A 500 6.85 -4.93 -7.28
CA TRP A 500 8.26 -4.79 -7.68
C TRP A 500 8.56 -5.47 -9.03
N GLU A 501 8.10 -6.71 -9.24
CA GLU A 501 8.36 -7.44 -10.50
C GLU A 501 7.59 -6.83 -11.68
N SER A 502 6.40 -6.28 -11.43
CA SER A 502 5.64 -5.53 -12.44
C SER A 502 6.36 -4.23 -12.80
N TYR A 503 6.93 -3.51 -11.84
CA TYR A 503 7.76 -2.32 -12.09
C TYR A 503 9.04 -2.64 -12.87
N ARG A 504 9.71 -3.74 -12.54
CA ARG A 504 10.87 -4.22 -13.31
C ARG A 504 10.50 -4.51 -14.76
N THR A 505 9.38 -5.23 -14.96
CA THR A 505 8.88 -5.58 -16.29
C THR A 505 8.61 -4.32 -17.12
N LEU A 506 7.98 -3.29 -16.52
CA LEU A 506 7.76 -2.01 -17.18
C LEU A 506 9.07 -1.30 -17.51
N ALA A 507 9.99 -1.18 -16.55
CA ALA A 507 11.27 -0.53 -16.74
C ALA A 507 12.09 -1.19 -17.86
N ASP A 508 12.13 -2.53 -17.90
CA ASP A 508 12.81 -3.30 -18.94
C ASP A 508 12.14 -3.12 -20.31
N ARG A 509 10.80 -3.04 -20.35
CA ARG A 509 10.04 -2.82 -21.59
C ARG A 509 10.27 -1.42 -22.15
N LEU A 510 10.31 -0.40 -21.29
CA LEU A 510 10.52 0.99 -21.68
C LEU A 510 11.98 1.33 -21.99
N ALA A 511 12.93 0.63 -21.37
CA ALA A 511 14.37 0.84 -21.61
C ALA A 511 14.88 0.20 -22.90
N ARG A 512 14.17 -0.79 -23.45
CA ARG A 512 14.54 -1.39 -24.73
C ARG A 512 14.27 -0.40 -25.85
N PRO A 513 15.24 -0.09 -26.72
CA PRO A 513 14.94 0.60 -27.97
C PRO A 513 13.89 -0.21 -28.72
N PHE A 514 12.89 0.46 -29.30
CA PHE A 514 11.82 -0.17 -30.07
C PHE A 514 12.46 -1.07 -31.13
N ALA A 515 12.54 -2.38 -30.86
CA ALA A 515 12.87 -3.34 -31.88
C ALA A 515 11.63 -3.40 -32.79
N PRO A 516 11.74 -3.15 -34.10
CA PRO A 516 10.62 -3.32 -35.01
C PRO A 516 10.06 -4.72 -34.80
N ASP A 517 8.74 -4.79 -34.59
CA ASP A 517 8.04 -5.99 -34.16
C ASP A 517 8.48 -7.21 -34.96
N THR A 518 9.08 -8.19 -34.28
CA THR A 518 9.38 -9.48 -34.89
C THR A 518 8.05 -10.17 -35.20
N PRO A 519 7.85 -10.72 -36.41
CA PRO A 519 6.55 -11.23 -36.85
C PRO A 519 6.03 -12.31 -35.89
N SER A 520 4.76 -12.18 -35.49
CA SER A 520 4.09 -13.15 -34.64
C SER A 520 3.96 -14.50 -35.36
N LEU A 521 3.96 -15.59 -34.57
CA LEU A 521 3.79 -16.99 -34.97
C LEU A 521 2.43 -17.30 -35.65
N ALA A 522 1.66 -16.31 -36.09
CA ALA A 522 0.38 -16.46 -36.79
C ALA A 522 0.49 -17.08 -38.20
N ARG A 523 1.58 -17.80 -38.51
CA ARG A 523 1.82 -18.52 -39.78
C ARG A 523 2.26 -19.98 -39.58
N ILE A 524 1.76 -20.67 -38.56
CA ILE A 524 1.79 -22.14 -38.59
C ILE A 524 0.56 -22.61 -39.37
N GLY A 525 0.78 -22.90 -40.65
CA GLY A 525 -0.23 -23.52 -41.52
C GLY A 525 -0.52 -24.96 -41.08
N SER A 526 -1.81 -25.31 -41.09
CA SER A 526 -2.41 -26.66 -41.12
C SER A 526 -1.63 -27.80 -40.43
N PHE A 527 -2.16 -28.29 -39.31
CA PHE A 527 -1.80 -29.60 -38.76
C PHE A 527 -2.02 -30.69 -39.83
N PRO A 528 -1.00 -31.47 -40.22
CA PRO A 528 -1.13 -32.43 -41.32
C PRO A 528 -1.87 -33.72 -40.94
N HIS A 529 -2.24 -33.91 -39.66
CA HIS A 529 -3.03 -35.05 -39.19
C HIS A 529 -4.11 -34.61 -38.20
N GLU A 530 -5.36 -34.79 -38.60
CA GLU A 530 -6.58 -34.50 -37.82
C GLU A 530 -6.54 -35.15 -36.42
N GLU A 531 -6.03 -36.38 -36.31
CA GLU A 531 -5.87 -37.09 -35.03
C GLU A 531 -4.92 -36.41 -34.03
N THR A 532 -3.83 -35.78 -34.51
CA THR A 532 -2.87 -35.10 -33.61
C THR A 532 -3.46 -33.80 -33.09
N PHE A 533 -4.23 -33.11 -33.93
CA PHE A 533 -4.95 -31.90 -33.53
C PHE A 533 -6.05 -32.23 -32.53
N HIS A 534 -6.90 -33.23 -32.80
CA HIS A 534 -7.94 -33.65 -31.85
C HIS A 534 -7.38 -34.04 -30.49
N TRP A 535 -6.31 -34.85 -30.46
CA TRP A 535 -5.67 -35.23 -29.21
C TRP A 535 -5.10 -34.02 -28.43
N LEU A 536 -4.51 -33.05 -29.13
CA LEU A 536 -3.98 -31.84 -28.50
C LEU A 536 -5.13 -30.97 -27.95
N MET A 537 -6.24 -30.91 -28.66
CA MET A 537 -7.45 -30.21 -28.22
C MET A 537 -8.12 -30.92 -27.04
N ASP A 538 -8.11 -32.25 -26.99
CA ASP A 538 -8.56 -33.02 -25.81
C ASP A 538 -7.68 -32.68 -24.60
N LEU A 539 -6.36 -32.58 -24.79
CA LEU A 539 -5.44 -32.19 -23.73
C LEU A 539 -5.70 -30.74 -23.26
N VAL A 540 -5.97 -29.81 -24.18
CA VAL A 540 -6.39 -28.44 -23.86
C VAL A 540 -7.69 -28.44 -23.07
N TYR A 541 -8.67 -29.22 -23.51
CA TYR A 541 -9.96 -29.35 -22.82
C TYR A 541 -9.77 -29.84 -21.38
N GLU A 542 -8.99 -30.90 -21.19
CA GLU A 542 -8.67 -31.45 -19.87
C GLU A 542 -7.91 -30.46 -18.96
N ILE A 543 -7.04 -29.61 -19.51
CA ILE A 543 -6.38 -28.54 -18.70
C ILE A 543 -7.36 -27.44 -18.32
N THR A 544 -8.33 -27.13 -19.18
CA THR A 544 -9.31 -26.06 -18.93
C THR A 544 -10.48 -26.51 -18.04
N ARG A 545 -10.53 -27.77 -17.61
CA ARG A 545 -11.60 -28.25 -16.73
C ARG A 545 -11.53 -27.54 -15.37
N PRO A 546 -12.66 -27.03 -14.87
CA PRO A 546 -12.69 -26.18 -13.68
C PRO A 546 -12.42 -26.92 -12.37
N THR A 547 -12.52 -28.25 -12.34
CA THR A 547 -12.46 -29.01 -11.09
C THR A 547 -11.04 -29.37 -10.67
N GLU A 548 -10.11 -29.69 -11.59
CA GLU A 548 -8.67 -29.90 -11.31
C GLU A 548 -7.84 -29.71 -12.61
N PRO A 549 -7.19 -28.56 -12.86
CA PRO A 549 -6.42 -28.35 -14.08
C PRO A 549 -5.16 -29.23 -14.11
N LEU A 550 -4.98 -29.99 -15.20
CA LEU A 550 -3.77 -30.78 -15.41
C LEU A 550 -2.51 -29.89 -15.41
N PRO A 551 -1.44 -30.26 -14.68
CA PRO A 551 -0.19 -29.52 -14.69
C PRO A 551 0.41 -29.45 -16.10
N LEU A 552 0.88 -28.26 -16.51
CA LEU A 552 1.47 -28.05 -17.84
C LEU A 552 2.62 -29.02 -18.14
N TYR A 553 3.40 -29.40 -17.12
CA TYR A 553 4.49 -30.36 -17.27
C TYR A 553 4.02 -31.79 -17.58
N MET A 554 2.85 -32.19 -17.06
CA MET A 554 2.20 -33.46 -17.43
C MET A 554 1.75 -33.43 -18.88
N CYS A 555 1.20 -32.30 -19.29
CA CYS A 555 0.77 -32.09 -20.66
C CYS A 555 1.96 -32.16 -21.62
N GLY A 556 3.05 -31.40 -21.35
CA GLY A 556 4.28 -31.48 -22.14
C GLY A 556 4.90 -32.89 -22.15
N THR A 557 4.84 -33.63 -21.04
CA THR A 557 5.30 -35.03 -20.98
C THR A 557 4.45 -35.96 -21.85
N ALA A 558 3.12 -35.80 -21.82
CA ALA A 558 2.21 -36.53 -22.69
C ALA A 558 2.48 -36.20 -24.17
N THR A 559 2.69 -34.92 -24.48
CA THR A 559 3.04 -34.44 -25.83
C THR A 559 4.33 -35.04 -26.33
N VAL A 560 5.41 -35.03 -25.53
CA VAL A 560 6.68 -35.66 -25.92
C VAL A 560 6.52 -37.18 -26.11
N ARG A 561 5.78 -37.87 -25.22
CA ARG A 561 5.51 -39.30 -25.39
C ARG A 561 4.75 -39.61 -26.66
N ARG A 562 3.78 -38.77 -27.05
CA ARG A 562 2.99 -38.96 -28.27
C ARG A 562 3.81 -38.64 -29.53
N LEU A 563 4.49 -37.49 -29.55
CA LEU A 563 5.28 -37.02 -30.69
C LEU A 563 6.51 -37.90 -30.98
N PHE A 564 7.10 -38.52 -29.96
CA PHE A 564 8.34 -39.30 -30.09
C PHE A 564 8.17 -40.80 -29.82
N ARG A 565 6.95 -41.34 -29.98
CA ARG A 565 6.70 -42.79 -29.89
C ARG A 565 7.38 -43.53 -31.06
N PRO A 566 8.09 -44.65 -30.83
CA PRO A 566 8.87 -45.34 -31.87
C PRO A 566 8.07 -45.79 -33.10
N THR A 567 6.76 -46.03 -32.95
CA THR A 567 5.88 -46.54 -34.01
C THR A 567 5.18 -45.44 -34.83
N ASP A 568 5.03 -44.23 -34.26
CA ASP A 568 4.17 -43.18 -34.81
C ASP A 568 4.95 -41.91 -35.22
N ALA A 569 6.21 -41.76 -34.77
CA ALA A 569 6.93 -40.48 -34.80
C ALA A 569 7.55 -40.09 -36.16
N ARG A 570 7.43 -40.91 -37.21
CA ARG A 570 7.95 -40.54 -38.53
C ARG A 570 6.91 -39.71 -39.29
N GLY A 571 7.01 -38.39 -39.19
CA GLY A 571 6.44 -37.50 -40.20
C GLY A 571 5.47 -36.40 -39.76
N THR A 572 5.33 -36.08 -38.46
CA THR A 572 4.60 -34.86 -38.09
C THR A 572 5.54 -33.66 -38.03
N VAL A 573 5.21 -32.58 -38.76
CA VAL A 573 5.92 -31.29 -38.74
C VAL A 573 6.14 -30.79 -37.30
N LEU A 574 5.19 -31.08 -36.42
CA LEU A 574 5.25 -30.71 -35.01
C LEU A 574 6.34 -31.47 -34.22
N ALA A 575 6.49 -32.77 -34.45
CA ALA A 575 7.55 -33.56 -33.82
C ALA A 575 8.94 -33.09 -34.29
N GLU A 576 9.07 -32.79 -35.59
CA GLU A 576 10.31 -32.25 -36.17
C GLU A 576 10.66 -30.89 -35.58
N GLN A 577 9.70 -29.97 -35.46
CA GLN A 577 9.91 -28.65 -34.85
C GLN A 577 10.27 -28.74 -33.37
N CYS A 578 9.53 -29.53 -32.58
CA CYS A 578 9.84 -29.75 -31.17
C CYS A 578 11.23 -30.38 -30.98
N GLY A 579 11.59 -31.35 -31.84
CA GLY A 579 12.91 -31.98 -31.87
C GLY A 579 13.99 -30.96 -32.19
N HIS A 580 13.81 -30.19 -33.26
CA HIS A 580 14.73 -29.15 -33.71
C HIS A 580 15.02 -28.10 -32.62
N TYR A 581 14.00 -27.64 -31.89
CA TYR A 581 14.21 -26.70 -30.79
C TYR A 581 14.94 -27.33 -29.59
N ALA A 582 14.65 -28.58 -29.25
CA ALA A 582 15.39 -29.29 -28.22
C ALA A 582 16.85 -29.52 -28.61
N ASP A 583 17.12 -29.82 -29.89
CA ASP A 583 18.48 -30.02 -30.41
C ASP A 583 19.29 -28.72 -30.38
N LYS A 584 18.68 -27.57 -30.70
CA LYS A 584 19.32 -26.25 -30.53
C LYS A 584 19.74 -25.97 -29.09
N LEU A 585 18.94 -26.39 -28.12
CA LEU A 585 19.32 -26.32 -26.70
C LEU A 585 20.54 -27.21 -26.44
N VAL A 586 20.53 -28.47 -26.90
CA VAL A 586 21.68 -29.39 -26.75
C VAL A 586 22.95 -28.82 -27.39
N GLU A 587 22.85 -28.23 -28.59
CA GLU A 587 23.96 -27.58 -29.29
C GLU A 587 24.51 -26.41 -28.47
N HIS A 588 23.62 -25.57 -27.91
CA HIS A 588 24.03 -24.47 -27.04
C HIS A 588 24.87 -24.97 -25.86
N PHE A 589 24.47 -26.05 -25.18
CA PHE A 589 25.25 -26.61 -24.07
C PHE A 589 26.52 -27.32 -24.53
N SER A 590 26.51 -27.98 -25.69
CA SER A 590 27.67 -28.68 -26.25
C SER A 590 28.75 -27.73 -26.79
N SER A 591 28.38 -26.55 -27.27
CA SER A 591 29.27 -25.60 -27.95
C SER A 591 30.39 -24.99 -27.10
N GLN A 592 30.38 -25.18 -25.76
CA GLN A 592 31.48 -24.74 -24.91
C GLN A 592 31.98 -25.91 -24.06
N PRO A 593 33.26 -26.29 -24.18
CA PRO A 593 33.79 -27.48 -23.54
C PRO A 593 33.72 -27.34 -22.02
N VAL A 594 33.17 -28.36 -21.37
CA VAL A 594 33.26 -28.51 -19.91
C VAL A 594 34.53 -29.28 -19.60
N ALA A 595 35.39 -28.73 -18.74
CA ALA A 595 36.60 -29.42 -18.32
C ALA A 595 36.24 -30.79 -17.71
N LYS A 596 36.99 -31.85 -18.05
CA LYS A 596 36.73 -33.21 -17.51
C LYS A 596 36.70 -33.23 -15.98
N SER A 597 37.46 -32.35 -15.33
CA SER A 597 37.48 -32.17 -13.87
C SER A 597 36.19 -31.60 -13.28
N ALA A 598 35.34 -30.95 -14.08
CA ALA A 598 34.07 -30.36 -13.63
C ALA A 598 32.89 -31.34 -13.69
N ILE A 599 33.09 -32.55 -14.24
CA ILE A 599 32.11 -33.64 -14.23
C ILE A 599 32.28 -34.38 -12.89
N HIS A 600 31.29 -34.31 -11.99
CA HIS A 600 31.38 -35.03 -10.72
C HIS A 600 30.92 -36.48 -10.88
N ARG A 601 31.46 -37.39 -10.07
CA ARG A 601 30.97 -38.79 -9.99
C ARG A 601 29.46 -38.92 -9.76
N ARG A 602 28.81 -37.95 -9.10
CA ARG A 602 27.34 -37.94 -8.92
C ARG A 602 26.60 -37.63 -10.22
N ASP A 603 27.19 -36.80 -11.09
CA ASP A 603 26.64 -36.45 -12.40
C ASP A 603 26.61 -37.65 -13.36
N GLU A 604 27.43 -38.68 -13.09
CA GLU A 604 27.50 -39.91 -13.90
C GLU A 604 26.38 -40.92 -13.59
N LYS A 605 25.66 -40.78 -12.46
CA LYS A 605 24.75 -41.85 -11.99
C LYS A 605 23.39 -41.43 -11.41
N GLU A 606 23.17 -40.18 -11.00
CA GLU A 606 22.01 -39.84 -10.14
C GLU A 606 21.06 -38.75 -10.66
N TRP A 607 21.23 -38.25 -11.89
CA TRP A 607 20.26 -37.30 -12.42
C TRP A 607 19.01 -38.01 -12.94
N TYR A 608 17.85 -37.67 -12.36
CA TYR A 608 16.54 -38.06 -12.89
C TYR A 608 15.71 -36.83 -13.27
N ARG A 609 15.00 -36.91 -14.40
CA ARG A 609 13.97 -35.93 -14.74
C ARG A 609 12.72 -36.20 -13.87
N PRO A 610 12.06 -35.17 -13.30
CA PRO A 610 10.81 -35.37 -12.56
C PRO A 610 9.76 -36.11 -13.40
N HIS A 611 9.13 -37.13 -12.82
CA HIS A 611 8.06 -37.87 -13.49
C HIS A 611 6.70 -37.16 -13.41
N THR A 612 6.45 -36.44 -12.31
CA THR A 612 5.26 -35.64 -12.05
C THR A 612 5.64 -34.29 -11.45
N LEU A 613 4.86 -33.25 -11.73
CA LEU A 613 4.92 -31.95 -11.07
C LEU A 613 3.49 -31.46 -10.87
N ASP A 614 3.21 -30.85 -9.73
CA ASP A 614 1.96 -30.11 -9.54
C ASP A 614 1.90 -28.87 -10.45
N TYR A 615 0.74 -28.21 -10.49
CA TYR A 615 0.49 -27.07 -11.37
C TYR A 615 1.49 -25.93 -11.12
N ASP A 616 1.68 -25.55 -9.85
CA ASP A 616 2.58 -24.47 -9.46
C ASP A 616 4.05 -24.78 -9.76
N SER A 617 4.48 -26.02 -9.54
CA SER A 617 5.83 -26.48 -9.84
C SER A 617 6.07 -26.55 -11.34
N SER A 618 5.04 -26.89 -12.12
CA SER A 618 5.10 -26.83 -13.59
C SER A 618 5.28 -25.40 -14.10
N LEU A 619 4.53 -24.44 -13.53
CA LEU A 619 4.68 -23.03 -13.86
C LEU A 619 6.06 -22.50 -13.47
N LYS A 620 6.51 -22.79 -12.25
CA LYS A 620 7.85 -22.39 -11.76
C LYS A 620 8.97 -22.96 -12.61
N LEU A 621 8.89 -24.23 -13.02
CA LEU A 621 9.86 -24.83 -13.93
C LEU A 621 9.92 -24.05 -15.25
N THR A 622 8.75 -23.81 -15.85
CA THR A 622 8.63 -23.12 -17.13
C THR A 622 9.17 -21.71 -17.04
N ASP A 623 8.78 -20.95 -16.02
CA ASP A 623 9.25 -19.59 -15.79
C ASP A 623 10.76 -19.52 -15.54
N THR A 624 11.31 -20.47 -14.78
CA THR A 624 12.74 -20.55 -14.51
C THR A 624 13.53 -20.92 -15.78
N ALA A 625 12.93 -21.66 -16.71
CA ALA A 625 13.56 -22.06 -17.97
C ALA A 625 13.40 -21.03 -19.10
N ARG A 626 12.43 -20.12 -19.03
CA ARG A 626 12.19 -19.10 -20.06
C ARG A 626 13.40 -18.23 -20.42
N PRO A 627 14.26 -17.78 -19.50
CA PRO A 627 15.47 -17.04 -19.87
C PRO A 627 16.40 -17.83 -20.80
N LEU A 628 16.54 -19.14 -20.56
CA LEU A 628 17.31 -20.04 -21.42
C LEU A 628 16.63 -20.20 -22.79
N LEU A 629 15.32 -20.47 -22.80
CA LEU A 629 14.56 -20.59 -24.05
C LEU A 629 14.63 -19.31 -24.88
N ARG A 630 14.48 -18.12 -24.28
CA ARG A 630 14.59 -16.83 -24.99
C ARG A 630 15.93 -16.64 -25.65
N LYS A 631 17.00 -17.11 -24.98
CA LYS A 631 18.36 -16.99 -25.49
C LYS A 631 18.64 -17.92 -26.67
N VAL A 632 18.10 -19.14 -26.65
CA VAL A 632 18.50 -20.20 -27.60
C VAL A 632 17.44 -20.46 -28.67
N VAL A 633 16.17 -20.45 -28.29
CA VAL A 633 15.01 -20.74 -29.14
C VAL A 633 13.89 -19.72 -28.89
N PRO A 634 14.10 -18.43 -29.20
CA PRO A 634 13.14 -17.37 -28.88
C PRO A 634 11.74 -17.61 -29.46
N ALA A 635 11.63 -18.28 -30.61
CA ALA A 635 10.36 -18.66 -31.24
C ALA A 635 9.52 -19.67 -30.42
N CYS A 636 10.12 -20.35 -29.44
CA CYS A 636 9.42 -21.32 -28.59
C CYS A 636 8.80 -20.68 -27.32
N VAL A 637 9.17 -19.44 -27.01
CA VAL A 637 8.80 -18.81 -25.73
C VAL A 637 7.41 -18.21 -25.79
N CYS A 638 6.53 -18.67 -24.91
CA CYS A 638 5.17 -18.15 -24.85
C CYS A 638 5.11 -16.80 -24.10
N SER A 639 4.31 -15.89 -24.65
CA SER A 639 3.72 -14.75 -23.94
C SER A 639 2.49 -15.15 -23.13
N ALA A 640 2.01 -14.26 -22.26
CA ALA A 640 0.74 -14.44 -21.53
C ALA A 640 -0.47 -14.64 -22.46
N LYS A 641 -0.43 -14.02 -23.66
CA LYS A 641 -1.45 -14.09 -24.71
C LYS A 641 -1.36 -15.35 -25.57
N SER A 642 -0.31 -16.15 -25.42
CA SER A 642 -0.15 -17.37 -26.22
C SER A 642 -1.24 -18.36 -25.84
N SER A 643 -1.70 -19.11 -26.85
CA SER A 643 -2.73 -20.10 -26.64
C SER A 643 -2.26 -21.17 -25.65
N LEU A 644 -3.20 -21.92 -25.07
CA LEU A 644 -2.83 -23.02 -24.20
C LEU A 644 -2.03 -24.10 -24.96
N VAL A 645 -2.33 -24.28 -26.24
CA VAL A 645 -1.54 -25.10 -27.17
C VAL A 645 -0.09 -24.64 -27.21
N ASP A 646 0.17 -23.36 -27.42
CA ASP A 646 1.54 -22.84 -27.47
C ASP A 646 2.28 -23.11 -26.16
N LYS A 647 1.60 -22.92 -25.02
CA LYS A 647 2.17 -23.19 -23.69
C LYS A 647 2.50 -24.67 -23.49
N ILE A 648 1.64 -25.58 -23.98
CA ILE A 648 1.91 -27.02 -23.97
C ILE A 648 3.14 -27.34 -24.82
N LEU A 649 3.28 -26.70 -25.98
CA LEU A 649 4.42 -26.91 -26.89
C LEU A 649 5.73 -26.34 -26.31
N GLU A 650 5.70 -25.16 -25.69
CA GLU A 650 6.83 -24.59 -24.93
C GLU A 650 7.34 -25.61 -23.90
N VAL A 651 6.41 -26.20 -23.12
CA VAL A 651 6.75 -27.18 -22.10
C VAL A 651 7.17 -28.52 -22.69
N ALA A 652 6.63 -28.93 -23.84
CA ALA A 652 7.06 -30.14 -24.55
C ALA A 652 8.52 -30.03 -25.01
N VAL A 653 8.95 -28.87 -25.53
CA VAL A 653 10.36 -28.62 -25.89
C VAL A 653 11.26 -28.72 -24.66
N LEU A 654 10.85 -28.13 -23.52
CA LEU A 654 11.58 -28.25 -22.26
C LEU A 654 11.68 -29.70 -21.79
N VAL A 655 10.58 -30.45 -21.78
CA VAL A 655 10.55 -31.85 -21.39
C VAL A 655 11.49 -32.68 -22.28
N ARG A 656 11.46 -32.46 -23.59
CA ARG A 656 12.33 -33.16 -24.53
C ARG A 656 13.80 -32.83 -24.29
N PHE A 657 14.13 -31.57 -24.05
CA PHE A 657 15.48 -31.15 -23.68
C PHE A 657 15.97 -31.84 -22.40
N LEU A 658 15.13 -31.92 -21.37
CA LEU A 658 15.47 -32.63 -20.13
C LEU A 658 15.67 -34.14 -20.35
N ASP A 659 14.85 -34.78 -21.19
CA ASP A 659 15.02 -36.20 -21.56
C ASP A 659 16.36 -36.45 -22.28
N LEU A 660 16.89 -35.46 -23.00
CA LEU A 660 18.19 -35.53 -23.69
C LEU A 660 19.36 -35.29 -22.71
N ILE A 661 19.23 -34.33 -21.78
CA ILE A 661 20.26 -34.05 -20.76
C ILE A 661 20.55 -35.29 -19.91
N VAL A 662 19.50 -35.97 -19.43
CA VAL A 662 19.64 -37.15 -18.54
C VAL A 662 20.49 -38.27 -19.16
N LYS A 663 20.59 -38.31 -20.49
CA LYS A 663 21.36 -39.33 -21.22
C LYS A 663 22.84 -38.99 -21.38
N SER A 664 23.28 -37.78 -21.00
CA SER A 664 24.67 -37.32 -21.19
C SER A 664 25.22 -36.64 -19.93
N PRO A 665 26.17 -37.27 -19.23
CA PRO A 665 26.86 -36.68 -18.07
C PRO A 665 27.54 -35.33 -18.40
N GLN A 666 28.00 -35.17 -19.65
CA GLN A 666 28.59 -33.92 -20.12
C GLN A 666 27.57 -32.79 -20.20
N LEU A 667 26.35 -33.07 -20.71
CA LEU A 667 25.27 -32.08 -20.76
C LEU A 667 24.76 -31.74 -19.38
N VAL A 668 24.68 -32.73 -18.47
CA VAL A 668 24.37 -32.52 -17.06
C VAL A 668 25.34 -31.52 -16.42
N ALA A 669 26.65 -31.74 -16.60
CA ALA A 669 27.68 -30.88 -16.03
C ALA A 669 27.62 -29.46 -16.63
N ALA A 670 27.40 -29.35 -17.95
CA ALA A 670 27.22 -28.07 -18.64
C ALA A 670 25.97 -27.33 -18.14
N PHE A 671 24.87 -28.05 -17.95
CA PHE A 671 23.61 -27.50 -17.48
C PHE A 671 23.71 -26.96 -16.06
N ARG A 672 24.40 -27.69 -15.18
CA ARG A 672 24.72 -27.24 -13.82
C ARG A 672 25.50 -25.93 -13.80
N LEU A 673 26.54 -25.84 -14.63
CA LEU A 673 27.44 -24.70 -14.65
C LEU A 673 26.76 -23.44 -15.19
N ARG A 674 25.93 -23.58 -16.23
CA ARG A 674 25.37 -22.43 -16.96
C ARG A 674 23.97 -22.04 -16.51
N CYS A 675 23.22 -22.97 -15.93
CA CYS A 675 21.88 -22.72 -15.41
C CYS A 675 21.75 -23.18 -13.95
N PRO A 676 22.60 -22.67 -13.03
CA PRO A 676 22.67 -23.18 -11.65
C PRO A 676 21.34 -23.05 -10.90
N SER A 677 20.55 -22.01 -11.16
CA SER A 677 19.24 -21.82 -10.54
C SER A 677 18.23 -22.90 -10.96
N LEU A 678 18.18 -23.22 -12.26
CA LEU A 678 17.27 -24.24 -12.80
C LEU A 678 17.73 -25.65 -12.40
N PHE A 679 19.04 -25.93 -12.47
CA PHE A 679 19.64 -27.17 -11.96
C PHE A 679 19.30 -27.36 -10.48
N ARG A 680 19.52 -26.34 -9.65
CA ARG A 680 19.27 -26.40 -8.20
C ARG A 680 17.79 -26.62 -7.91
N TRP A 681 16.90 -25.97 -8.67
CA TRP A 681 15.47 -26.19 -8.53
C TRP A 681 15.10 -27.65 -8.82
N MET A 682 15.61 -28.21 -9.93
CA MET A 682 15.34 -29.62 -10.28
C MET A 682 15.89 -30.61 -9.24
N HIS A 683 17.03 -30.29 -8.62
CA HIS A 683 17.63 -31.12 -7.56
C HIS A 683 16.91 -30.99 -6.21
N LEU A 684 16.27 -29.84 -5.94
CA LEU A 684 15.55 -29.56 -4.70
C LEU A 684 14.05 -29.88 -4.78
N CYS A 685 13.52 -30.13 -5.98
CA CYS A 685 12.11 -30.44 -6.15
C CYS A 685 11.80 -31.69 -5.31
N PRO A 686 10.91 -31.61 -4.30
CA PRO A 686 10.63 -32.73 -3.43
C PRO A 686 10.08 -33.85 -4.29
N HIS A 687 10.78 -34.97 -4.29
CA HIS A 687 10.23 -36.21 -4.81
C HIS A 687 8.93 -36.45 -4.02
N PRO A 688 7.74 -36.45 -4.66
CA PRO A 688 6.58 -36.99 -3.96
C PRO A 688 6.96 -38.42 -3.61
N THR A 689 6.79 -38.70 -2.34
CA THR A 689 7.31 -39.85 -1.63
C THR A 689 6.95 -41.18 -2.30
N ARG A 690 7.81 -42.18 -2.05
CA ARG A 690 7.59 -43.60 -2.36
C ARG A 690 6.12 -44.02 -2.17
N ASN A 691 5.65 -44.79 -3.15
CA ASN A 691 4.48 -45.67 -3.20
C ASN A 691 3.19 -45.09 -3.88
N PRO A 692 2.93 -45.43 -5.16
CA PRO A 692 1.77 -45.00 -5.95
C PRO A 692 0.38 -45.53 -5.50
N LYS A 693 0.26 -46.18 -4.34
CA LYS A 693 -0.97 -46.90 -3.95
C LYS A 693 -1.88 -46.15 -2.98
N ASP A 694 -1.43 -45.02 -2.42
CA ASP A 694 -2.09 -44.38 -1.27
C ASP A 694 -2.91 -43.11 -1.63
N CYS A 695 -3.40 -42.95 -2.86
CA CYS A 695 -4.03 -41.70 -3.32
C CYS A 695 -5.43 -41.84 -3.94
N LEU A 696 -6.27 -42.76 -3.45
CA LEU A 696 -7.68 -42.81 -3.81
C LEU A 696 -8.52 -42.82 -2.53
N ASP A 697 -9.52 -41.92 -2.48
CA ASP A 697 -10.60 -41.75 -1.49
C ASP A 697 -10.48 -40.52 -0.56
N TYR A 698 -11.05 -39.37 -0.94
CA TYR A 698 -12.29 -38.83 -0.31
C TYR A 698 -12.74 -37.45 -0.86
N PRO A 699 -14.05 -37.11 -0.80
CA PRO A 699 -14.66 -35.91 -1.37
C PRO A 699 -15.07 -34.82 -0.35
N TYR A 700 -15.13 -33.59 -0.89
CA TYR A 700 -16.02 -32.44 -0.63
C TYR A 700 -16.68 -32.21 0.75
N ASP A 701 -16.09 -31.30 1.54
CA ASP A 701 -16.80 -30.14 2.11
C ASP A 701 -15.85 -28.93 2.34
N ALA A 702 -15.80 -28.12 1.27
CA ALA A 702 -15.66 -26.67 1.09
C ALA A 702 -14.70 -25.81 1.96
N ASP A 703 -13.78 -25.16 1.23
CA ASP A 703 -13.23 -23.80 1.37
C ASP A 703 -11.79 -23.56 1.89
N TRP A 704 -10.89 -24.54 1.86
CA TRP A 704 -9.43 -24.30 1.79
C TRP A 704 -8.72 -25.49 1.11
N PRO A 705 -7.60 -25.31 0.36
CA PRO A 705 -6.77 -26.44 -0.03
C PRO A 705 -6.29 -27.21 1.21
N PRO A 706 -6.34 -28.56 1.24
CA PRO A 706 -6.01 -29.38 2.44
C PRO A 706 -4.65 -29.04 3.05
N VAL A 707 -3.68 -28.75 2.18
CA VAL A 707 -2.32 -28.38 2.57
C VAL A 707 -2.30 -27.10 3.41
N HIS A 708 -3.12 -26.09 3.08
CA HIS A 708 -3.15 -24.82 3.82
C HIS A 708 -3.95 -24.92 5.13
N ARG A 709 -4.98 -25.77 5.19
CA ARG A 709 -5.76 -26.01 6.41
C ARG A 709 -4.96 -26.77 7.45
N ASP A 710 -4.25 -27.82 7.05
CA ASP A 710 -3.39 -28.59 7.94
C ASP A 710 -2.16 -27.81 8.37
N ILE A 711 -1.58 -27.01 7.48
CA ILE A 711 -0.53 -26.05 7.80
C ILE A 711 -1.08 -25.07 8.84
N ARG A 712 -2.16 -24.36 8.54
CA ARG A 712 -2.73 -23.36 9.46
C ARG A 712 -3.12 -23.98 10.80
N LYS A 713 -3.77 -25.14 10.81
CA LYS A 713 -4.13 -25.85 12.04
C LYS A 713 -2.89 -26.27 12.83
N LYS A 714 -1.89 -26.91 12.19
CA LYS A 714 -0.62 -27.26 12.85
C LYS A 714 0.11 -26.03 13.37
N PHE A 715 0.00 -24.89 12.70
CA PHE A 715 0.60 -23.62 13.11
C PHE A 715 -0.20 -22.90 14.20
N ASP A 716 -1.53 -22.96 14.18
CA ASP A 716 -2.41 -22.45 15.24
C ASP A 716 -2.26 -23.32 16.50
N ASP A 717 -2.09 -24.63 16.34
CA ASP A 717 -1.82 -25.56 17.42
C ASP A 717 -0.42 -25.34 17.99
N LEU A 718 0.59 -25.07 17.14
CA LEU A 718 1.92 -24.62 17.56
C LEU A 718 1.82 -23.32 18.37
N TRP A 719 1.14 -22.31 17.85
CA TRP A 719 0.96 -21.00 18.50
C TRP A 719 0.22 -21.12 19.84
N LYS A 720 -0.90 -21.84 19.86
CA LYS A 720 -1.66 -22.10 21.08
C LYS A 720 -0.83 -22.92 22.07
N GLY A 721 -0.03 -23.87 21.61
CA GLY A 721 0.92 -24.62 22.43
C GLY A 721 1.99 -23.71 23.05
N MET A 722 2.52 -22.75 22.30
CA MET A 722 3.46 -21.75 22.81
C MET A 722 2.82 -20.84 23.88
N LEU A 723 1.56 -20.41 23.69
CA LEU A 723 0.84 -19.60 24.67
C LEU A 723 0.51 -20.40 25.94
N ARG A 724 0.14 -21.68 25.78
CA ARG A 724 -0.10 -22.61 26.90
C ARG A 724 1.19 -23.06 27.60
N GLY A 725 2.37 -22.80 27.01
CA GLY A 725 3.65 -23.25 27.53
C GLY A 725 3.96 -24.73 27.25
N GLU A 726 3.17 -25.38 26.39
CA GLU A 726 3.39 -26.76 25.92
C GLU A 726 4.58 -26.85 24.96
N ILE A 727 4.96 -25.72 24.35
CA ILE A 727 6.07 -25.63 23.41
C ILE A 727 7.07 -24.64 23.98
N THR A 728 8.17 -25.18 24.49
CA THR A 728 9.29 -24.41 25.03
C THR A 728 10.38 -24.30 23.97
N PHE A 729 10.99 -23.12 23.88
CA PHE A 729 12.18 -22.90 23.09
C PHE A 729 13.36 -22.85 24.04
N PRO A 730 14.53 -23.35 23.61
CA PRO A 730 15.67 -23.45 24.50
C PRO A 730 16.29 -22.08 24.82
N ASN A 731 16.01 -21.03 24.02
CA ASN A 731 16.37 -19.63 24.29
C ASN A 731 15.49 -18.65 23.47
N ARG A 732 15.66 -17.35 23.68
CA ARG A 732 14.98 -16.26 22.94
C ARG A 732 15.33 -16.27 21.45
N TYR A 733 16.54 -16.68 21.09
CA TYR A 733 17.00 -16.69 19.70
C TYR A 733 16.26 -17.71 18.85
N GLU A 734 16.16 -18.95 19.32
CA GLU A 734 15.40 -20.01 18.64
C GLU A 734 13.91 -19.68 18.60
N ARG A 735 13.39 -19.06 19.67
CA ARG A 735 12.01 -18.55 19.71
C ARG A 735 11.77 -17.47 18.66
N GLY A 736 12.61 -16.44 18.63
CA GLY A 736 12.57 -15.35 17.65
C GLY A 736 12.76 -15.86 16.22
N GLN A 737 13.68 -16.80 15.99
CA GLN A 737 13.89 -17.42 14.69
C GLN A 737 12.66 -18.18 14.19
N ALA A 738 12.06 -18.99 15.07
CA ALA A 738 10.86 -19.76 14.75
C ALA A 738 9.69 -18.81 14.44
N LEU A 739 9.50 -17.77 15.25
CA LEU A 739 8.49 -16.74 15.04
C LEU A 739 8.74 -15.93 13.76
N HIS A 740 9.98 -15.58 13.44
CA HIS A 740 10.32 -14.84 12.22
C HIS A 740 10.10 -15.67 10.96
N LYS A 741 10.47 -16.96 10.98
CA LYS A 741 10.13 -17.89 9.90
C LYS A 741 8.63 -18.07 9.75
N TYR A 742 7.89 -18.06 10.87
CA TYR A 742 6.43 -18.03 10.87
C TYR A 742 5.92 -16.77 10.16
N ALA A 743 6.34 -15.58 10.59
CA ALA A 743 5.95 -14.30 9.98
C ALA A 743 6.31 -14.23 8.48
N GLU A 744 7.52 -14.65 8.08
CA GLU A 744 7.95 -14.65 6.67
C GLU A 744 7.11 -15.60 5.81
N ARG A 745 6.70 -16.74 6.35
CA ARG A 745 5.86 -17.72 5.64
C ARG A 745 4.40 -17.28 5.56
N MET A 746 3.92 -16.62 6.60
CA MET A 746 2.59 -16.02 6.67
C MET A 746 2.47 -14.83 5.73
N TRP A 747 3.49 -13.96 5.69
CA TRP A 747 3.56 -12.82 4.76
C TRP A 747 3.52 -13.24 3.28
N LYS A 748 4.15 -14.38 2.95
CA LYS A 748 4.12 -14.96 1.60
C LYS A 748 2.80 -15.67 1.27
N THR A 749 1.88 -15.76 2.22
CA THR A 749 0.57 -16.38 2.06
C THR A 749 -0.50 -15.30 2.24
N PRO A 750 -1.01 -14.69 1.15
CA PRO A 750 -1.83 -13.47 1.18
C PRO A 750 -3.13 -13.52 2.00
N ALA A 751 -3.48 -14.68 2.58
CA ALA A 751 -4.77 -14.94 3.20
C ALA A 751 -4.70 -15.22 4.71
N ILE A 752 -3.55 -15.02 5.38
CA ILE A 752 -3.41 -15.32 6.80
C ILE A 752 -2.99 -14.07 7.59
N GLU A 753 -4.01 -13.30 7.98
CA GLU A 753 -3.88 -12.08 8.78
C GLU A 753 -3.97 -12.39 10.28
N GLY A 754 -3.10 -11.73 11.07
CA GLY A 754 -3.10 -11.82 12.53
C GLY A 754 -2.36 -10.64 13.16
N PRO A 755 -2.62 -10.28 14.44
CA PRO A 755 -2.06 -9.10 15.09
C PRO A 755 -0.52 -9.01 15.05
N ILE A 756 0.14 -10.17 15.06
CA ILE A 756 1.61 -10.29 15.05
C ILE A 756 2.18 -10.01 13.66
N THR A 757 1.58 -10.58 12.61
CA THR A 757 1.99 -10.32 11.22
C THR A 757 1.79 -8.84 10.87
N MET A 758 0.73 -8.22 11.38
CA MET A 758 0.45 -6.80 11.19
C MET A 758 1.44 -5.89 11.93
N ALA A 759 1.74 -6.18 13.20
CA ALA A 759 2.77 -5.43 13.94
C ALA A 759 4.14 -5.54 13.25
N PHE A 760 4.48 -6.73 12.73
CA PHE A 760 5.70 -6.93 11.95
C PHE A 760 5.70 -6.13 10.64
N ALA A 761 4.58 -6.12 9.92
CA ALA A 761 4.40 -5.41 8.66
C ALA A 761 4.47 -3.88 8.80
N LEU A 762 3.89 -3.34 9.87
CA LEU A 762 3.83 -1.90 10.14
C LEU A 762 5.19 -1.37 10.63
N ASN A 763 5.85 -2.10 11.53
CA ASN A 763 7.06 -1.59 12.19
C ASN A 763 8.33 -1.80 11.37
N MET A 764 8.48 -2.91 10.65
CA MET A 764 9.73 -3.21 9.93
C MET A 764 10.12 -2.15 8.87
N PRO A 765 9.20 -1.65 8.02
CA PRO A 765 9.53 -0.60 7.06
C PRO A 765 9.90 0.73 7.74
N VAL A 766 9.20 1.06 8.83
CA VAL A 766 9.44 2.27 9.63
C VAL A 766 10.82 2.22 10.29
N MET A 767 11.17 1.09 10.91
CA MET A 767 12.48 0.85 11.51
C MET A 767 13.59 0.89 10.45
N GLY A 768 13.39 0.21 9.32
CA GLY A 768 14.34 0.22 8.21
C GLY A 768 14.59 1.62 7.63
N ALA A 769 13.57 2.47 7.56
CA ALA A 769 13.71 3.84 7.09
C ALA A 769 14.49 4.74 8.07
N ARG A 770 14.19 4.67 9.39
CA ARG A 770 14.94 5.43 10.41
C ARG A 770 16.40 5.03 10.48
N MET A 771 16.68 3.73 10.45
CA MET A 771 18.03 3.19 10.35
C MET A 771 18.82 3.89 9.24
N VAL A 772 18.29 3.82 8.00
CA VAL A 772 18.95 4.39 6.82
C VAL A 772 19.21 5.88 7.00
N LYS A 773 18.26 6.61 7.59
CA LYS A 773 18.36 8.05 7.82
C LYS A 773 19.34 8.44 8.93
N GLU A 774 19.25 7.85 10.11
CA GLU A 774 19.94 8.31 11.32
C GLU A 774 21.35 7.73 11.46
N TYR A 775 21.56 6.51 10.97
CA TYR A 775 22.82 5.80 11.19
C TYR A 775 23.57 5.48 9.89
N PHE A 776 22.94 5.60 8.72
CA PHE A 776 23.51 5.11 7.46
C PHE A 776 23.36 6.05 6.24
N PRO A 777 23.76 7.32 6.32
CA PRO A 777 23.64 8.23 5.18
C PRO A 777 24.46 7.79 3.96
N ASP A 778 25.59 7.07 4.12
CA ASP A 778 26.42 6.57 3.02
C ASP A 778 27.09 5.21 3.32
N LYS A 779 27.28 4.37 2.28
CA LYS A 779 28.18 3.19 2.36
C LYS A 779 29.62 3.71 2.49
N PRO A 780 30.43 3.26 3.47
CA PRO A 780 31.81 3.72 3.58
C PRO A 780 32.59 3.41 2.29
N PRO A 781 33.47 4.32 1.82
CA PRO A 781 34.28 4.07 0.63
C PRO A 781 35.07 2.77 0.76
N GLY A 782 34.91 1.86 -0.20
CA GLY A 782 35.59 0.55 -0.20
C GLY A 782 34.80 -0.62 0.38
N PHE A 783 33.53 -0.43 0.76
CA PHE A 783 32.67 -1.55 1.18
C PHE A 783 32.42 -2.53 0.02
N GLN A 784 32.89 -3.77 0.15
CA GLN A 784 32.54 -4.88 -0.74
C GLN A 784 31.47 -5.74 -0.07
N GLU A 785 30.35 -5.97 -0.77
CA GLU A 785 29.31 -6.91 -0.33
C GLU A 785 29.90 -8.31 -0.20
N ARG A 786 30.06 -8.77 1.05
CA ARG A 786 30.42 -10.16 1.33
C ARG A 786 29.19 -11.06 1.08
N PRO A 787 29.38 -12.29 0.58
CA PRO A 787 28.28 -13.24 0.45
C PRO A 787 27.55 -13.41 1.79
N THR A 788 26.23 -13.37 1.75
CA THR A 788 25.32 -13.47 2.91
C THR A 788 25.77 -14.55 3.89
N ALA A 789 26.37 -14.15 5.01
CA ALA A 789 26.64 -15.03 6.12
C ALA A 789 25.31 -15.21 6.89
N ARG A 790 24.67 -16.37 6.73
CA ARG A 790 23.57 -16.73 7.63
C ARG A 790 24.14 -16.98 9.02
N PRO A 791 23.49 -16.51 10.09
CA PRO A 791 23.84 -16.91 11.45
C PRO A 791 24.00 -18.44 11.54
N ARG A 792 25.08 -18.92 12.15
CA ARG A 792 25.35 -20.37 12.25
C ARG A 792 24.18 -21.05 12.98
N ARG A 793 23.74 -22.21 12.47
CA ARG A 793 22.63 -23.01 13.03
C ARG A 793 22.88 -23.56 14.44
N ASN A 794 24.13 -23.53 14.91
CA ASN A 794 24.55 -24.11 16.18
C ASN A 794 25.23 -23.02 17.01
N GLN A 795 24.47 -22.04 17.48
CA GLN A 795 24.95 -21.17 18.56
C GLN A 795 24.69 -21.86 19.90
N SER A 796 25.55 -21.64 20.90
CA SER A 796 25.25 -22.09 22.26
C SER A 796 23.97 -21.41 22.75
N LEU A 797 23.27 -22.04 23.71
CA LEU A 797 22.01 -21.51 24.23
C LEU A 797 22.19 -20.09 24.78
N GLU A 798 23.30 -19.86 25.48
CA GLU A 798 23.70 -18.59 26.07
C GLU A 798 24.01 -17.53 24.99
N ALA A 799 24.75 -17.90 23.94
CA ALA A 799 25.09 -16.96 22.86
C ALA A 799 23.85 -16.43 22.13
N GLY A 800 22.83 -17.29 21.94
CA GLY A 800 21.57 -16.88 21.35
C GLY A 800 20.84 -15.80 22.19
N ASP A 801 20.71 -16.01 23.50
CA ASP A 801 20.06 -15.04 24.38
C ASP A 801 20.80 -13.72 24.45
N VAL A 802 22.13 -13.77 24.44
CA VAL A 802 23.00 -12.60 24.42
C VAL A 802 22.80 -11.80 23.14
N ILE A 803 22.83 -12.46 21.99
CA ILE A 803 22.61 -11.80 20.70
C ILE A 803 21.22 -11.13 20.68
N MET A 804 20.19 -11.82 21.16
CA MET A 804 18.85 -11.22 21.25
C MET A 804 18.82 -10.01 22.18
N ARG A 805 19.48 -10.06 23.33
CA ARG A 805 19.57 -8.91 24.25
C ARG A 805 20.30 -7.72 23.63
N ALA A 806 21.46 -7.95 23.01
CA ALA A 806 22.23 -6.90 22.35
C ALA A 806 21.43 -6.24 21.22
N ILE A 807 20.70 -7.02 20.42
CA ILE A 807 19.81 -6.49 19.38
C ILE A 807 18.61 -5.75 19.97
N THR A 808 18.05 -6.23 21.09
CA THR A 808 16.96 -5.56 21.83
C THR A 808 17.40 -4.18 22.32
N GLU A 809 18.55 -4.10 22.99
CA GLU A 809 19.14 -2.85 23.47
C GLU A 809 19.46 -1.90 22.32
N PHE A 810 19.98 -2.42 21.21
CA PHE A 810 20.22 -1.63 20.00
C PHE A 810 18.91 -1.06 19.43
N ILE A 811 17.85 -1.87 19.35
CA ILE A 811 16.51 -1.42 18.92
C ILE A 811 16.00 -0.30 19.84
N GLN A 812 16.11 -0.46 21.15
CA GLN A 812 15.70 0.54 22.14
C GLN A 812 16.54 1.82 22.04
N SER A 813 17.84 1.72 21.76
CA SER A 813 18.73 2.88 21.59
C SER A 813 18.35 3.77 20.40
N MET A 814 17.66 3.21 19.40
CA MET A 814 17.10 3.96 18.25
C MET A 814 15.72 4.57 18.57
N GLY A 815 15.29 4.59 19.83
CA GLY A 815 14.02 5.14 20.27
C GLY A 815 12.80 4.26 19.96
N PHE A 816 13.00 2.98 19.61
CA PHE A 816 11.91 2.03 19.47
C PHE A 816 11.61 1.37 20.82
N GLN A 817 10.46 1.70 21.41
CA GLN A 817 9.97 0.98 22.57
C GLN A 817 9.41 -0.36 22.11
N LEU A 818 10.13 -1.44 22.42
CA LEU A 818 9.55 -2.78 22.44
C LEU A 818 8.45 -2.82 23.52
N PHE A 819 7.50 -3.76 23.40
CA PHE A 819 6.40 -3.85 24.37
C PHE A 819 6.98 -3.94 25.79
N ASP A 820 6.54 -3.03 26.66
CA ASP A 820 7.08 -2.81 28.01
C ASP A 820 7.42 -4.13 28.73
N GLU A 821 8.71 -4.33 29.03
CA GLU A 821 9.18 -5.49 29.81
C GLU A 821 9.01 -5.25 31.32
N ASP A 822 8.90 -3.99 31.74
CA ASP A 822 8.99 -3.58 33.16
C ASP A 822 7.63 -3.60 33.91
N GLY A 823 6.53 -3.86 33.21
CA GLY A 823 5.20 -3.99 33.80
C GLY A 823 4.55 -5.33 33.43
N PRO A 824 4.32 -6.26 34.39
CA PRO A 824 3.56 -7.47 34.08
C PRO A 824 2.15 -7.05 33.62
N HIS A 825 1.81 -7.40 32.38
CA HIS A 825 0.44 -7.24 31.92
C HIS A 825 -0.48 -8.05 32.86
N PRO A 826 -1.61 -7.49 33.34
CA PRO A 826 -2.47 -8.16 34.32
C PRO A 826 -2.99 -9.51 33.82
N ASP A 827 -3.13 -9.68 32.50
CA ASP A 827 -3.33 -10.97 31.85
C ASP A 827 -1.97 -11.65 31.49
N PRO A 828 -1.63 -12.80 32.11
CA PRO A 828 -0.42 -13.57 31.82
C PRO A 828 -0.28 -14.00 30.35
N LYS A 829 -1.39 -14.21 29.63
CA LYS A 829 -1.36 -14.58 28.20
C LYS A 829 -0.87 -13.42 27.35
N MET A 830 -1.36 -12.21 27.65
CA MET A 830 -0.96 -11.00 26.97
C MET A 830 0.49 -10.61 27.30
N ALA A 831 0.96 -10.87 28.53
CA ALA A 831 2.37 -10.72 28.90
C ALA A 831 3.28 -11.61 28.03
N LYS A 832 2.93 -12.90 27.88
CA LYS A 832 3.67 -13.83 26.99
C LYS A 832 3.59 -13.41 25.52
N MET A 833 2.44 -12.92 25.07
CA MET A 833 2.27 -12.45 23.69
C MET A 833 3.16 -11.24 23.38
N ARG A 834 3.26 -10.28 24.31
CA ARG A 834 4.18 -9.14 24.22
C ARG A 834 5.64 -9.61 24.15
N GLN A 835 6.04 -10.53 25.02
CA GLN A 835 7.39 -11.10 25.00
C GLN A 835 7.71 -11.78 23.66
N TYR A 836 6.79 -12.58 23.12
CA TYR A 836 6.97 -13.24 21.82
C TYR A 836 7.02 -12.25 20.66
N ALA A 837 6.22 -11.18 20.72
CA ALA A 837 6.29 -10.09 19.74
C ALA A 837 7.65 -9.38 19.79
N ASN A 838 8.19 -9.12 20.99
CA ASN A 838 9.53 -8.56 21.16
C ASN A 838 10.61 -9.46 20.55
N ASP A 839 10.56 -10.77 20.82
CA ASP A 839 11.55 -11.71 20.26
C ASP A 839 11.42 -11.86 18.74
N LEU A 840 10.20 -11.82 18.19
CA LEU A 840 9.97 -11.79 16.76
C LEU A 840 10.60 -10.55 16.11
N LEU A 841 10.30 -9.37 16.64
CA LEU A 841 10.80 -8.10 16.11
C LEU A 841 12.33 -8.05 16.20
N THR A 842 12.88 -8.44 17.35
CA THR A 842 14.33 -8.50 17.60
C THR A 842 15.02 -9.45 16.63
N TYR A 843 14.49 -10.66 16.42
CA TYR A 843 15.09 -11.61 15.48
C TYR A 843 14.92 -11.18 14.02
N GLY A 844 13.75 -10.65 13.65
CA GLY A 844 13.52 -10.14 12.31
C GLY A 844 14.48 -9.01 11.95
N TYR A 845 14.83 -8.19 12.94
CA TYR A 845 15.85 -7.16 12.81
C TYR A 845 17.26 -7.75 12.66
N LEU A 846 17.61 -8.76 13.45
CA LEU A 846 18.86 -9.50 13.31
C LEU A 846 19.01 -10.13 11.92
N ASP A 847 17.97 -10.80 11.41
CA ASP A 847 17.97 -11.40 10.06
C ASP A 847 18.07 -10.34 8.96
N PHE A 848 17.41 -9.19 9.14
CA PHE A 848 17.55 -8.04 8.25
C PHE A 848 19.01 -7.53 8.22
N LEU A 849 19.62 -7.28 9.38
CA LEU A 849 21.02 -6.85 9.48
C LEU A 849 21.96 -7.87 8.83
N ALA A 850 21.78 -9.15 9.12
CA ALA A 850 22.62 -10.21 8.57
C ALA A 850 22.53 -10.30 7.03
N ARG A 851 21.35 -10.06 6.45
CA ARG A 851 21.14 -10.11 4.99
C ARG A 851 21.60 -8.84 4.29
N MET A 852 21.32 -7.68 4.88
CA MET A 852 21.42 -6.39 4.19
C MET A 852 22.64 -5.58 4.60
N ARG A 853 23.14 -5.74 5.84
CA ARG A 853 24.23 -4.95 6.43
C ARG A 853 25.06 -5.74 7.47
N PRO A 854 25.78 -6.79 7.02
CA PRO A 854 26.59 -7.61 7.92
C PRO A 854 27.69 -6.81 8.64
N ASP A 855 28.12 -5.68 8.08
CA ASP A 855 29.07 -4.73 8.69
C ASP A 855 28.54 -4.09 9.98
N ILE A 856 27.26 -3.72 10.01
CA ILE A 856 26.64 -3.15 11.21
C ILE A 856 26.46 -4.25 12.24
N LEU A 857 26.02 -5.43 11.82
CA LEU A 857 25.88 -6.56 12.75
C LEU A 857 27.23 -6.85 13.43
N GLU A 858 28.32 -6.85 12.67
CA GLU A 858 29.67 -6.96 13.21
C GLU A 858 30.01 -5.79 14.15
N GLY A 859 29.64 -4.56 13.79
CA GLY A 859 29.85 -3.36 14.61
C GLY A 859 28.97 -3.25 15.87
N ILE A 860 27.81 -3.91 15.93
CA ILE A 860 26.99 -4.04 17.15
C ILE A 860 27.56 -5.15 18.02
N VAL A 861 27.92 -6.28 17.41
CA VAL A 861 28.46 -7.42 18.14
C VAL A 861 29.80 -7.07 18.76
N LYS A 862 30.72 -6.41 18.03
CA LYS A 862 32.14 -6.23 18.40
C LYS A 862 32.42 -5.35 19.64
N PRO A 863 31.78 -4.19 19.87
CA PRO A 863 31.99 -3.38 21.07
C PRO A 863 31.36 -4.01 22.32
N HIS A 864 30.20 -4.64 22.15
CA HIS A 864 29.56 -5.40 23.21
C HIS A 864 30.32 -6.70 23.50
N TRP A 865 31.05 -7.25 22.51
CA TRP A 865 31.90 -8.45 22.63
C TRP A 865 33.01 -8.31 23.67
N SER A 866 33.63 -7.13 23.78
CA SER A 866 34.68 -6.87 24.77
C SER A 866 34.14 -6.90 26.21
N THR A 867 33.03 -6.21 26.46
CA THR A 867 32.31 -6.27 27.75
C THR A 867 31.79 -7.68 28.03
N PHE A 868 31.44 -8.42 26.97
CA PHE A 868 30.95 -9.79 27.00
C PHE A 868 32.02 -10.83 27.37
N ILE A 869 33.27 -10.65 26.91
CA ILE A 869 34.42 -11.48 27.32
C ILE A 869 34.77 -11.24 28.79
N GLU A 870 34.63 -10.01 29.28
CA GLU A 870 34.96 -9.67 30.68
C GLU A 870 33.91 -10.18 31.69
N GLU A 871 32.63 -10.28 31.31
CA GLU A 871 31.57 -10.85 32.18
C GLU A 871 31.48 -12.39 32.14
N TYR A 872 31.98 -13.04 31.09
CA TYR A 872 31.87 -14.48 30.87
C TYR A 872 33.21 -15.10 30.48
N ASP A 873 34.08 -15.23 31.49
CA ASP A 873 35.40 -15.85 31.41
C ASP A 873 35.28 -17.35 31.04
N GLY A 874 35.30 -17.67 29.73
CA GLY A 874 35.27 -19.07 29.27
C GLY A 874 34.98 -19.36 27.80
N TYR A 875 34.57 -18.38 26.98
CA TYR A 875 34.10 -18.65 25.61
C TYR A 875 34.78 -17.78 24.55
N THR A 876 36.04 -18.08 24.24
CA THR A 876 36.83 -17.41 23.20
C THR A 876 36.58 -17.92 21.77
N ASP A 877 35.78 -18.97 21.58
CA ASP A 877 35.53 -19.65 20.29
C ASP A 877 34.24 -19.22 19.55
N ILE A 878 33.44 -18.30 20.13
CA ILE A 878 32.19 -17.77 19.52
C ILE A 878 32.53 -16.58 18.63
#